data_AF-A0A5N5H9E1-F1
#
_entry.id   AF-A0A5N5H9E1-F1
#
_cell.length_a   1.000
_cell.length_b   1.000
_cell.length_c   1.000
_cell.angle_alpha   90.00
_cell.angle_beta   90.00
_cell.angle_gamma   90.00
#
_symmetry.space_group_name_H-M   'P 1'
#
loop_
_entity.id
_entity.type
_entity.pdbx_description
1 polymer ?
#
loop_
_entity_poly.entity_id
_entity_poly.type
_entity_poly.pdbx_seq_one_letter_code
_entity_poly.pdbx_strand_id
1 'polypeptide(L)'
;MDSTTISHLSHGSISSSIGDSWELEGNLPLKDRLKAFKTNQFDPNVYVTTKCHTMSEKEIKHLHSYLVDLKKASAEEMRKSVYANYPAFIRTSREITELEGQLLSMRNLLSSQATLVHGLSDGTRVDSLSTGNEDLNDEDILVESKELSEIENWSGEFEDTLEVLLAERRVDEALTALDEGERVVQQAKDRNKLTPAAFLSLQTTITEQRQKLMDQLAETMSQPSTRIVELRPAVLALKKLGDGPRSHTLLLNAHHQKLKSNMQGLSLSSTSYGGAYIAALSQLVFSSIAQAASDSLAVFSEEPAYTSELVTWAVKQTEAFAQLLKRHVLASSAAAGSLRVAAECVHICLGHCSLLEDRGLCLSPVLLKHFRPFLEQALYSNLKRIEQSSAALAAADDWMLLYPPVGSRLMGSTSSLTTMSQNQPKLSSSAHRFSSMVQELLEDVVPLETLQLDGPALEGILQAFNSYVTILMNAVPGSAETEENLEGSGHKLVRMAETEAQQLALLANASLLADELLPRAAMKLLPLQQGQQANKPMETPKRSSDRGNRVPEPSREWKRRLQRSVEQLRDSFCRLHALDLIFTEDGDTRLNAQMYTSMDGNLDPEWFPSPILQELFAKLTTLANLATDIFVGRERFATILLMRLTETVILWLSDDQNFWAEIEGPKPLGPLGLQQFYLDMEFVLLFTSQGRYLSRNLHQVIKNIIARAIDAVTATGIDPYSVLPEDDWFAEVAQIAIKMLTGKANFSNVEQDVTSPNQSARSSHGSETGFSQHYRDETRYNVFDYGAIGDGQTDDSEAFVKAWKAACGTAEAGDLTTLIVPPETFSLQPVIFAGPCTSKTMHFVVLGNVVAPKTLDAWKECPSHGWLEFVGVTNLIINGSGTIDGQGSAWWRNEKNCKRPKGINFHKCDNLELNLLTHVNSPGAHIGINQCNNIDIHHLTISAPEDSPNTDGIDISNSTHVNIHDTYIGTGADCIAIHTGSSDVNITNIACGPGHGISVGSLESHGAYEAVGNIYVKGSSFNRTQNGARIRTWPGGSGYVKNITFEDITLTAAKNPIIIDQFDCDDKHGCTNKTLSAVSVSNVRYIGFEGTCGNGEAIVLNCSQISGCQNIVIEHVNITSAVPGKKVYATCKHAKGTCTDTNVPVSCLKGNPNSIAP
;
A
#
# COMPACT_ATOMS: atom_id res chain seq x y z
N MET A 1 -6.46 42.38 -65.07
CA MET A 1 -5.09 42.90 -65.25
C MET A 1 -4.22 42.11 -64.28
N ASP A 2 -3.58 41.01 -64.65
CA ASP A 2 -3.20 40.54 -65.98
C ASP A 2 -3.48 39.05 -66.14
N SER A 3 -4.07 38.76 -67.30
CA SER A 3 -4.14 37.45 -67.93
C SER A 3 -2.89 37.24 -68.79
N THR A 4 -2.83 36.06 -69.41
CA THR A 4 -1.97 35.63 -70.54
C THR A 4 -0.73 34.83 -70.09
N THR A 5 -0.39 33.67 -70.65
CA THR A 5 -0.75 33.03 -71.95
C THR A 5 -0.24 31.55 -71.88
N ILE A 6 -1.01 30.52 -72.25
CA ILE A 6 -0.99 29.79 -73.57
C ILE A 6 0.34 28.98 -73.74
N SER A 7 0.44 27.68 -74.05
CA SER A 7 -0.42 26.64 -74.67
C SER A 7 0.42 25.37 -74.93
N HIS A 8 -0.24 24.20 -75.00
CA HIS A 8 -0.16 23.16 -76.07
C HIS A 8 -0.18 21.69 -75.58
N LEU A 9 -1.14 20.97 -76.18
CA LEU A 9 -1.32 19.52 -76.43
C LEU A 9 0.00 18.74 -76.68
N SER A 10 0.16 17.43 -76.50
CA SER A 10 -0.67 16.26 -76.13
C SER A 10 0.25 15.04 -75.92
N HIS A 11 -0.27 13.98 -75.26
CA HIS A 11 0.24 12.61 -75.12
C HIS A 11 1.54 12.36 -74.33
N GLY A 12 1.36 11.83 -73.12
CA GLY A 12 2.38 11.09 -72.36
C GLY A 12 1.75 10.38 -71.18
N SER A 13 1.69 9.06 -71.22
CA SER A 13 1.32 8.18 -70.11
C SER A 13 2.22 8.42 -68.91
N ILE A 14 1.65 8.79 -67.76
CA ILE A 14 2.33 8.70 -66.46
C ILE A 14 1.34 8.13 -65.44
N SER A 15 1.64 6.93 -64.98
CA SER A 15 1.10 6.39 -63.74
C SER A 15 1.54 7.30 -62.59
N SER A 16 0.62 7.78 -61.78
CA SER A 16 0.98 8.41 -60.50
C SER A 16 0.00 7.97 -59.42
N SER A 17 0.52 7.09 -58.56
CA SER A 17 0.45 7.17 -57.11
C SER A 17 -0.87 7.71 -56.53
N ILE A 18 -1.75 6.79 -56.11
CA ILE A 18 -2.77 7.05 -55.09
C ILE A 18 -2.10 7.30 -53.71
N GLY A 19 -0.79 7.09 -53.57
CA GLY A 19 -0.01 7.24 -52.34
C GLY A 19 0.13 8.67 -51.80
N ASP A 20 -0.04 9.71 -52.60
CA ASP A 20 0.26 11.09 -52.16
C ASP A 20 -0.93 11.82 -51.51
N SER A 21 -2.13 11.22 -51.51
CA SER A 21 -3.34 11.92 -51.00
C SER A 21 -3.47 11.91 -49.47
N TRP A 22 -2.89 10.92 -48.78
CA TRP A 22 -3.05 10.77 -47.32
C TRP A 22 -2.04 11.60 -46.53
N GLU A 23 -0.85 11.82 -47.07
CA GLU A 23 0.15 12.71 -46.46
C GLU A 23 -0.31 14.18 -46.48
N LEU A 24 -1.07 14.59 -47.51
CA LEU A 24 -1.65 15.94 -47.56
C LEU A 24 -2.77 16.16 -46.53
N GLU A 25 -3.55 15.13 -46.19
CA GLU A 25 -4.62 15.22 -45.18
C GLU A 25 -4.07 15.30 -43.74
N GLY A 26 -2.90 14.72 -43.47
CA GLY A 26 -2.24 14.75 -42.16
C GLY A 26 -1.93 16.17 -41.66
N ASN A 27 -1.70 17.11 -42.58
CA ASN A 27 -1.32 18.50 -42.29
C ASN A 27 -2.52 19.45 -42.04
N LEU A 28 -3.77 18.98 -42.15
CA LEU A 28 -4.95 19.80 -41.89
C LEU A 28 -5.25 19.95 -40.39
N PRO A 29 -5.87 21.05 -39.93
CA PRO A 29 -6.37 21.16 -38.56
C PRO A 29 -7.35 20.01 -38.24
N LEU A 30 -7.28 19.47 -37.02
CA LEU A 30 -8.12 18.34 -36.59
C LEU A 30 -9.63 18.59 -36.82
N LYS A 31 -10.07 19.85 -36.69
CA LYS A 31 -11.46 20.25 -36.94
C LYS A 31 -11.94 19.93 -38.36
N ASP A 32 -11.06 20.06 -39.35
CA ASP A 32 -11.33 19.86 -40.77
C ASP A 32 -11.21 18.38 -41.15
N ARG A 33 -10.25 17.65 -40.57
CA ARG A 33 -10.16 16.19 -40.69
C ARG A 33 -11.39 15.47 -40.15
N LEU A 34 -12.02 16.01 -39.11
CA LEU A 34 -13.27 15.47 -38.54
C LEU A 34 -14.54 15.86 -39.30
N LYS A 35 -14.46 16.71 -40.34
CA LYS A 35 -15.63 17.28 -41.01
C LYS A 35 -16.52 16.22 -41.68
N ALA A 36 -15.91 15.17 -42.23
CA ALA A 36 -16.63 14.05 -42.85
C ALA A 36 -17.47 13.24 -41.83
N PHE A 37 -17.08 13.24 -40.56
CA PHE A 37 -17.71 12.45 -39.49
C PHE A 37 -18.69 13.25 -38.63
N LYS A 38 -18.84 14.56 -38.88
CA LYS A 38 -19.67 15.47 -38.09
C LYS A 38 -21.13 15.57 -38.57
N THR A 39 -21.48 14.93 -39.68
CA THR A 39 -22.83 15.00 -40.23
C THR A 39 -23.73 13.96 -39.56
N ASN A 40 -24.95 14.36 -39.18
CA ASN A 40 -25.93 13.46 -38.55
C ASN A 40 -26.46 12.36 -39.49
N GLN A 41 -25.98 12.32 -40.74
CA GLN A 41 -26.34 11.36 -41.79
C GLN A 41 -25.13 10.53 -42.24
N PHE A 42 -24.04 10.52 -41.45
CA PHE A 42 -22.86 9.72 -41.77
C PHE A 42 -23.20 8.22 -41.65
N ASP A 43 -23.04 7.48 -42.76
CA ASP A 43 -23.18 6.03 -42.81
C ASP A 43 -21.79 5.37 -42.91
N PRO A 44 -21.36 4.65 -41.85
CA PRO A 44 -20.06 3.99 -41.83
C PRO A 44 -19.88 2.95 -42.93
N ASN A 45 -20.94 2.22 -43.29
CA ASN A 45 -20.87 1.16 -44.28
C ASN A 45 -20.68 1.77 -45.66
N VAL A 46 -21.46 2.80 -46.01
CA VAL A 46 -21.28 3.52 -47.29
C VAL A 46 -19.90 4.15 -47.37
N TYR A 47 -19.42 4.79 -46.29
CA TYR A 47 -18.09 5.39 -46.25
C TYR A 47 -16.97 4.37 -46.52
N VAL A 48 -16.99 3.23 -45.83
CA VAL A 48 -16.00 2.16 -46.02
C VAL A 48 -16.14 1.54 -47.40
N THR A 49 -17.35 1.31 -47.88
CA THR A 49 -17.56 0.66 -49.18
C THR A 49 -17.09 1.56 -50.32
N THR A 50 -17.45 2.85 -50.31
CA THR A 50 -17.01 3.82 -51.32
C THR A 50 -15.49 4.03 -51.29
N LYS A 51 -14.87 4.04 -50.10
CA LYS A 51 -13.43 4.30 -49.96
C LYS A 51 -12.59 3.05 -50.29
N CYS A 52 -13.00 1.87 -49.81
CA CYS A 52 -12.23 0.63 -49.94
C CYS A 52 -12.46 -0.16 -51.24
N HIS A 53 -13.45 0.18 -52.07
CA HIS A 53 -13.78 -0.63 -53.26
C HIS A 53 -12.66 -0.71 -54.31
N THR A 54 -11.75 0.28 -54.33
CA THR A 54 -10.68 0.40 -55.33
C THR A 54 -9.28 0.38 -54.70
N MET A 55 -9.16 0.04 -53.41
CA MET A 55 -7.90 0.12 -52.66
C MET A 55 -7.20 -1.25 -52.58
N SER A 56 -5.88 -1.25 -52.71
CA SER A 56 -5.03 -2.41 -52.43
C SER A 56 -4.93 -2.69 -50.92
N GLU A 57 -4.51 -3.90 -50.54
CA GLU A 57 -4.38 -4.30 -49.13
C GLU A 57 -3.48 -3.35 -48.31
N LYS A 58 -2.40 -2.84 -48.93
CA LYS A 58 -1.50 -1.86 -48.29
C LYS A 58 -2.20 -0.53 -48.04
N GLU A 59 -2.98 -0.05 -48.99
CA GLU A 59 -3.73 1.20 -48.86
C GLU A 59 -4.86 1.08 -47.83
N ILE A 60 -5.51 -0.10 -47.74
CA ILE A 60 -6.53 -0.38 -46.70
C ILE A 60 -5.89 -0.37 -45.31
N LYS A 61 -4.70 -0.97 -45.14
CA LYS A 61 -3.94 -0.92 -43.88
C LYS A 61 -3.56 0.52 -43.51
N HIS A 62 -3.17 1.33 -44.50
CA HIS A 62 -2.85 2.74 -44.28
C HIS A 62 -4.10 3.57 -43.89
N LEU A 63 -5.23 3.36 -44.57
CA LEU A 63 -6.52 3.99 -44.20
C LEU A 63 -6.97 3.58 -42.80
N HIS A 64 -6.77 2.31 -42.43
CA HIS A 64 -7.06 1.84 -41.08
C HIS A 64 -6.19 2.56 -40.04
N SER A 65 -4.87 2.65 -40.26
CA SER A 65 -3.95 3.40 -39.38
C SER A 65 -4.38 4.86 -39.24
N TYR A 66 -4.64 5.53 -40.37
CA TYR A 66 -5.09 6.93 -40.39
C TYR A 66 -6.38 7.16 -39.60
N LEU A 67 -7.37 6.27 -39.72
CA LEU A 67 -8.63 6.37 -38.97
C LEU A 67 -8.43 6.11 -37.47
N VAL A 68 -7.52 5.21 -37.09
CA VAL A 68 -7.14 4.96 -35.70
C VAL A 68 -6.44 6.19 -35.09
N ASP A 69 -5.52 6.79 -35.82
CA ASP A 69 -4.83 8.02 -35.40
C ASP A 69 -5.79 9.20 -35.27
N LEU A 70 -6.73 9.34 -36.21
CA LEU A 70 -7.75 10.38 -36.17
C LEU A 70 -8.70 10.20 -34.98
N LYS A 71 -9.06 8.96 -34.64
CA LYS A 71 -9.84 8.62 -33.44
C LYS A 71 -9.08 9.00 -32.17
N LYS A 72 -7.80 8.68 -32.08
CA LYS A 72 -6.93 9.00 -30.94
C LYS A 72 -6.80 10.53 -30.76
N ALA A 73 -6.53 11.25 -31.84
CA ALA A 73 -6.43 12.72 -31.82
C ALA A 73 -7.75 13.39 -31.42
N SER A 74 -8.89 12.87 -31.89
CA SER A 74 -10.22 13.36 -31.51
C SER A 74 -10.53 13.15 -30.02
N ALA A 75 -10.17 11.98 -29.48
CA ALA A 75 -10.33 11.67 -28.05
C ALA A 75 -9.46 12.56 -27.16
N GLU A 76 -8.21 12.82 -27.57
CA GLU A 76 -7.29 13.71 -26.84
C GLU A 76 -7.80 15.17 -26.82
N GLU A 77 -8.34 15.66 -27.93
CA GLU A 77 -8.89 17.01 -28.01
C GLU A 77 -10.20 17.15 -27.21
N MET A 78 -11.07 16.13 -27.25
CA MET A 78 -12.24 16.06 -26.37
C MET A 78 -11.82 16.08 -24.90
N ARG A 79 -10.78 15.32 -24.54
CA ARG A 79 -10.22 15.30 -23.19
C ARG A 79 -9.72 16.68 -22.77
N LYS A 80 -8.91 17.34 -23.60
CA LYS A 80 -8.41 18.71 -23.35
C LYS A 80 -9.55 19.73 -23.21
N SER A 81 -10.56 19.66 -24.07
CA SER A 81 -11.75 20.52 -23.98
C SER A 81 -12.55 20.28 -22.69
N VAL A 82 -12.73 19.03 -22.27
CA VAL A 82 -13.41 18.70 -21.01
C VAL A 82 -12.63 19.22 -19.80
N TYR A 83 -11.29 19.06 -19.78
CA TYR A 83 -10.46 19.59 -18.69
C TYR A 83 -10.39 21.13 -18.69
N ALA A 84 -10.36 21.77 -19.85
CA ALA A 84 -10.35 23.24 -19.97
C ALA A 84 -11.69 23.87 -19.55
N ASN A 85 -12.81 23.17 -19.75
CA ASN A 85 -14.15 23.62 -19.34
C ASN A 85 -14.50 23.24 -17.90
N TYR A 86 -13.72 22.36 -17.25
CA TYR A 86 -13.94 21.92 -15.88
C TYR A 86 -13.94 23.07 -14.86
N PRO A 87 -13.00 24.05 -14.91
CA PRO A 87 -13.03 25.21 -14.02
C PRO A 87 -14.26 26.09 -14.25
N ALA A 88 -14.70 26.25 -15.49
CA ALA A 88 -15.91 27.00 -15.82
C ALA A 88 -17.16 26.30 -15.27
N PHE A 89 -17.24 24.97 -15.38
CA PHE A 89 -18.34 24.17 -14.81
C PHE A 89 -18.39 24.28 -13.28
N ILE A 90 -17.24 24.19 -12.59
CA ILE A 90 -17.17 24.37 -11.13
C ILE A 90 -17.61 25.79 -10.73
N ARG A 91 -17.22 26.81 -11.50
CA ARG A 91 -17.65 28.19 -11.25
C ARG A 91 -19.16 28.35 -11.43
N THR A 92 -19.72 27.86 -12.53
CA THR A 92 -21.17 27.91 -12.79
C THR A 92 -21.95 27.10 -11.75
N SER A 93 -21.45 25.93 -11.31
CA SER A 93 -22.07 25.15 -10.24
C SER A 93 -22.08 25.88 -8.91
N ARG A 94 -21.01 26.62 -8.59
CA ARG A 94 -20.95 27.47 -7.40
C ARG A 94 -21.91 28.66 -7.50
N GLU A 95 -21.96 29.32 -8.66
CA GLU A 95 -22.92 30.40 -8.95
C GLU A 95 -24.38 29.90 -8.86
N ILE A 96 -24.68 28.68 -9.34
CA ILE A 96 -26.01 28.06 -9.20
C ILE A 96 -26.33 27.78 -7.73
N THR A 97 -25.36 27.26 -6.96
CA THR A 97 -25.55 26.98 -5.53
C THR A 97 -25.85 28.28 -4.75
N GLU A 98 -25.18 29.37 -5.13
CA GLU A 98 -25.41 30.67 -4.53
C GLU A 98 -26.77 31.27 -4.93
N LEU A 99 -27.18 31.12 -6.19
CA LEU A 99 -28.51 31.48 -6.67
C LEU A 99 -29.62 30.64 -6.02
N GLU A 100 -29.40 29.35 -5.76
CA GLU A 100 -30.33 28.48 -5.02
C GLU A 100 -30.48 28.96 -3.57
N GLY A 101 -29.38 29.34 -2.93
CA GLY A 101 -29.40 29.97 -1.60
C GLY A 101 -30.19 31.28 -1.58
N GLN A 102 -30.02 32.12 -2.60
CA GLN A 102 -30.77 33.36 -2.75
C GLN A 102 -32.26 33.11 -3.02
N LEU A 103 -32.62 32.12 -3.86
CA LEU A 103 -34.01 31.70 -4.09
C LEU A 103 -34.67 31.14 -2.82
N LEU A 104 -33.92 30.40 -2.00
CA LEU A 104 -34.41 29.90 -0.72
C LEU A 104 -34.71 31.06 0.24
N SER A 105 -33.82 32.05 0.30
CA SER A 105 -34.02 33.27 1.08
C SER A 105 -35.25 34.06 0.59
N MET A 106 -35.39 34.22 -0.72
CA MET A 106 -36.53 34.93 -1.32
C MET A 106 -37.85 34.19 -1.10
N ARG A 107 -37.84 32.85 -1.14
CA ARG A 107 -38.99 32.00 -0.79
C ARG A 107 -39.39 32.16 0.67
N ASN A 108 -38.41 32.24 1.58
CA ASN A 108 -38.69 32.46 3.00
C ASN A 108 -39.27 33.85 3.25
N LEU A 109 -38.78 34.87 2.54
CA LEU A 109 -39.33 36.23 2.56
C LEU A 109 -40.75 36.29 1.99
N LEU A 110 -41.00 35.63 0.85
CA LEU A 110 -42.33 35.51 0.23
C LEU A 110 -43.30 34.73 1.12
N SER A 111 -42.85 33.66 1.77
CA SER A 111 -43.64 32.91 2.74
C SER A 111 -43.98 33.76 3.95
N SER A 112 -43.03 34.56 4.45
CA SER A 112 -43.23 35.49 5.56
C SER A 112 -44.22 36.61 5.21
N GLN A 113 -44.13 37.15 3.98
CA GLN A 113 -45.11 38.09 3.45
C GLN A 113 -46.49 37.45 3.22
N ALA A 114 -46.55 36.21 2.74
CA ALA A 114 -47.81 35.49 2.56
C ALA A 114 -48.51 35.24 3.90
N THR A 115 -47.78 34.94 4.97
CA THR A 115 -48.34 34.87 6.34
C THR A 115 -48.80 36.23 6.86
N LEU A 116 -48.11 37.33 6.52
CA LEU A 116 -48.57 38.68 6.88
C LEU A 116 -49.82 39.09 6.09
N VAL A 117 -49.90 38.73 4.80
CA VAL A 117 -51.08 38.97 3.96
C VAL A 117 -52.25 38.09 4.39
N HIS A 118 -52.02 36.84 4.78
CA HIS A 118 -53.06 35.98 5.38
C HIS A 118 -53.53 36.52 6.74
N GLY A 119 -52.60 36.99 7.59
CA GLY A 119 -52.94 37.64 8.85
C GLY A 119 -53.72 38.95 8.69
N LEU A 120 -53.51 39.68 7.58
CA LEU A 120 -54.29 40.87 7.22
C LEU A 120 -55.63 40.51 6.54
N SER A 121 -55.69 39.40 5.80
CA SER A 121 -56.89 38.85 5.16
C SER A 121 -57.89 38.30 6.19
N ASP A 122 -57.41 37.65 7.25
CA ASP A 122 -58.27 37.12 8.33
C ASP A 122 -58.79 38.23 9.27
N GLY A 123 -58.24 39.44 9.17
CA GLY A 123 -58.64 40.60 9.98
C GLY A 123 -59.81 41.42 9.44
N THR A 124 -60.44 41.06 8.31
CA THR A 124 -61.52 41.87 7.71
C THR A 124 -62.66 41.08 7.09
N ARG A 125 -63.73 40.88 7.87
CA ARG A 125 -65.17 40.73 7.50
C ARG A 125 -65.92 40.50 8.82
N VAL A 126 -66.45 41.51 9.52
CA VAL A 126 -67.70 42.28 9.28
C VAL A 126 -68.84 41.41 8.76
N ASP A 127 -69.64 40.87 9.67
CA ASP A 127 -71.01 40.45 9.39
C ASP A 127 -71.98 41.37 10.16
N SER A 128 -72.81 42.07 9.37
CA SER A 128 -73.93 42.88 9.83
C SER A 128 -75.20 42.40 9.13
N LEU A 129 -76.16 41.93 9.95
CA LEU A 129 -77.62 42.11 9.89
C LEU A 129 -78.42 41.77 8.61
N SER A 130 -79.40 40.88 8.79
CA SER A 130 -80.80 41.02 8.30
C SER A 130 -81.71 40.14 9.18
N THR A 131 -82.54 40.68 10.09
CA THR A 131 -83.92 41.24 9.95
C THR A 131 -85.00 40.26 9.48
N GLY A 132 -85.94 39.94 10.39
CA GLY A 132 -87.37 40.26 10.16
C GLY A 132 -88.41 39.14 10.28
N ASN A 133 -89.23 39.28 11.35
CA ASN A 133 -90.70 39.14 11.41
C ASN A 133 -91.34 37.73 11.50
N GLU A 134 -91.99 37.39 12.63
CA GLU A 134 -93.38 37.71 13.09
C GLU A 134 -94.40 36.70 12.49
N ASP A 135 -94.98 35.83 13.33
CA ASP A 135 -96.39 35.86 13.80
C ASP A 135 -97.35 35.10 12.83
N LEU A 136 -98.40 34.33 13.17
CA LEU A 136 -99.20 33.99 14.35
C LEU A 136 -100.10 32.77 13.99
N ASN A 137 -100.48 31.95 15.00
CA ASN A 137 -101.80 31.31 15.26
C ASN A 137 -102.42 30.28 14.27
N ASP A 138 -103.22 29.28 14.66
CA ASP A 138 -103.89 28.90 15.92
C ASP A 138 -104.28 27.40 15.88
N GLU A 139 -104.36 26.77 17.07
CA GLU A 139 -105.28 25.72 17.58
C GLU A 139 -105.63 24.46 16.72
N ASP A 140 -105.79 23.22 17.20
CA ASP A 140 -106.07 22.66 18.52
C ASP A 140 -105.95 21.10 18.49
N ILE A 141 -106.13 20.47 19.66
CA ILE A 141 -106.50 19.04 19.95
C ILE A 141 -105.39 17.98 20.22
N LEU A 142 -104.97 17.96 21.49
CA LEU A 142 -104.96 16.86 22.48
C LEU A 142 -104.76 15.36 22.09
N VAL A 143 -103.60 14.86 22.57
CA VAL A 143 -103.33 13.64 23.38
C VAL A 143 -103.41 12.23 22.75
N GLU A 144 -102.22 11.66 22.49
CA GLU A 144 -101.73 10.39 23.08
C GLU A 144 -100.23 10.21 22.74
N SER A 145 -99.32 10.75 23.56
CA SER A 145 -97.86 10.65 23.35
C SER A 145 -97.09 10.55 24.66
N LYS A 146 -97.42 9.55 25.51
CA LYS A 146 -96.70 9.36 26.79
C LYS A 146 -95.57 8.32 26.74
N GLU A 147 -95.56 7.41 25.75
CA GLU A 147 -94.47 6.43 25.58
C GLU A 147 -93.55 6.74 24.38
N LEU A 148 -94.02 7.45 23.34
CA LEU A 148 -93.14 8.03 22.31
C LEU A 148 -92.25 9.14 22.90
N SER A 149 -92.78 9.91 23.86
CA SER A 149 -92.02 10.97 24.53
C SER A 149 -90.87 10.44 25.37
N GLU A 150 -90.91 9.21 25.90
CA GLU A 150 -89.79 8.68 26.68
C GLU A 150 -88.60 8.34 25.78
N ILE A 151 -88.83 7.78 24.58
CA ILE A 151 -87.76 7.48 23.63
C ILE A 151 -87.32 8.75 22.88
N GLU A 152 -88.23 9.65 22.55
CA GLU A 152 -87.89 10.95 21.93
C GLU A 152 -87.15 11.87 22.92
N ASN A 153 -87.59 11.95 24.19
CA ASN A 153 -86.84 12.68 25.23
C ASN A 153 -85.50 12.01 25.52
N TRP A 154 -85.47 10.68 25.62
CA TRP A 154 -84.21 9.95 25.78
C TRP A 154 -83.29 10.17 24.56
N SER A 155 -83.82 10.31 23.34
CA SER A 155 -83.00 10.59 22.15
C SER A 155 -82.38 11.98 22.16
N GLY A 156 -83.11 12.99 22.64
CA GLY A 156 -82.59 14.35 22.85
C GLY A 156 -81.59 14.40 24.00
N GLU A 157 -81.90 13.77 25.14
CA GLU A 157 -80.98 13.66 26.28
C GLU A 157 -79.72 12.85 25.93
N PHE A 158 -79.85 11.82 25.10
CA PHE A 158 -78.75 11.03 24.58
C PHE A 158 -77.84 11.87 23.67
N GLU A 159 -78.42 12.65 22.76
CA GLU A 159 -77.67 13.55 21.89
C GLU A 159 -76.94 14.63 22.69
N ASP A 160 -77.64 15.31 23.61
CA ASP A 160 -77.05 16.32 24.51
C ASP A 160 -75.92 15.74 25.38
N THR A 161 -76.15 14.56 25.97
CA THR A 161 -75.15 13.88 26.80
C THR A 161 -73.93 13.50 25.98
N LEU A 162 -74.14 12.98 24.77
CA LEU A 162 -73.05 12.60 23.89
C LEU A 162 -72.27 13.82 23.39
N GLU A 163 -72.94 14.92 23.04
CA GLU A 163 -72.27 16.17 22.66
C GLU A 163 -71.41 16.74 23.78
N VAL A 164 -71.88 16.68 25.04
CA VAL A 164 -71.07 17.05 26.21
C VAL A 164 -69.87 16.13 26.36
N LEU A 165 -70.05 14.82 26.28
CA LEU A 165 -68.95 13.84 26.39
C LEU A 165 -67.92 14.01 25.27
N LEU A 166 -68.35 14.34 24.05
CA LEU A 166 -67.50 14.65 22.90
C LEU A 166 -66.73 15.97 23.10
N ALA A 167 -67.40 17.01 23.60
CA ALA A 167 -66.77 18.30 23.91
C ALA A 167 -65.74 18.20 25.05
N GLU A 168 -66.03 17.39 26.08
CA GLU A 168 -65.13 17.11 27.20
C GLU A 168 -64.02 16.09 26.86
N ARG A 169 -64.03 15.52 25.65
CA ARG A 169 -63.09 14.47 25.18
C ARG A 169 -63.08 13.21 26.06
N ARG A 170 -64.21 12.85 26.67
CA ARG A 170 -64.38 11.67 27.54
C ARG A 170 -64.70 10.43 26.69
N VAL A 171 -63.70 9.97 25.95
CA VAL A 171 -63.83 8.94 24.89
C VAL A 171 -64.45 7.62 25.39
N ASP A 172 -64.00 7.08 26.52
CA ASP A 172 -64.51 5.80 27.05
C ASP A 172 -65.99 5.88 27.47
N GLU A 173 -66.40 7.04 27.98
CA GLU A 173 -67.78 7.30 28.40
C GLU A 173 -68.67 7.55 27.19
N ALA A 174 -68.16 8.25 26.16
CA ALA A 174 -68.84 8.42 24.88
C ALA A 174 -69.04 7.08 24.15
N LEU A 175 -68.07 6.16 24.20
CA LEU A 175 -68.20 4.80 23.67
C LEU A 175 -69.28 4.01 24.41
N THR A 176 -69.27 4.06 25.74
CA THR A 176 -70.28 3.37 26.57
C THR A 176 -71.68 3.92 26.30
N ALA A 177 -71.81 5.24 26.15
CA ALA A 177 -73.06 5.89 25.80
C ALA A 177 -73.55 5.43 24.42
N LEU A 178 -72.68 5.40 23.39
CA LEU A 178 -73.01 4.91 22.05
C LEU A 178 -73.44 3.43 22.04
N ASP A 179 -72.76 2.57 22.80
CA ASP A 179 -73.09 1.13 22.92
C ASP A 179 -74.47 0.93 23.57
N GLU A 180 -74.74 1.68 24.65
CA GLU A 180 -76.07 1.70 25.28
C GLU A 180 -77.13 2.27 24.33
N GLY A 181 -76.75 3.29 23.57
CA GLY A 181 -77.52 3.90 22.49
C GLY A 181 -78.05 2.85 21.51
N GLU A 182 -77.13 2.09 20.93
CA GLU A 182 -77.40 1.05 19.95
C GLU A 182 -78.16 -0.15 20.54
N ARG A 183 -77.90 -0.50 21.81
CA ARG A 183 -78.64 -1.53 22.56
C ARG A 183 -80.11 -1.16 22.74
N VAL A 184 -80.40 0.10 23.08
CA VAL A 184 -81.76 0.61 23.24
C VAL A 184 -82.51 0.60 21.90
N VAL A 185 -81.86 1.00 20.80
CA VAL A 185 -82.45 0.93 19.45
C VAL A 185 -82.75 -0.51 19.03
N GLN A 186 -81.83 -1.44 19.28
CA GLN A 186 -82.01 -2.86 18.95
C GLN A 186 -83.14 -3.50 19.78
N GLN A 187 -83.25 -3.17 21.07
CA GLN A 187 -84.36 -3.62 21.92
C GLN A 187 -85.71 -3.02 21.51
N ALA A 188 -85.73 -1.78 21.03
CA ALA A 188 -86.94 -1.13 20.54
C ALA A 188 -87.41 -1.71 19.18
N LYS A 189 -86.47 -2.17 18.35
CA LYS A 189 -86.72 -2.91 17.10
C LYS A 189 -87.33 -4.29 17.37
N ASP A 190 -86.74 -5.07 18.28
CA ASP A 190 -87.19 -6.44 18.60
C ASP A 190 -88.58 -6.47 19.26
N ARG A 191 -89.01 -5.34 19.84
CA ARG A 191 -90.32 -5.17 20.47
C ARG A 191 -91.39 -4.54 19.56
N ASN A 192 -91.08 -4.20 18.29
CA ASN A 192 -91.97 -3.47 17.37
C ASN A 192 -92.57 -2.17 17.97
N LYS A 193 -91.81 -1.45 18.80
CA LYS A 193 -92.32 -0.29 19.57
C LYS A 193 -92.11 1.07 18.91
N LEU A 194 -91.46 1.13 17.74
CA LEU A 194 -91.16 2.36 17.00
C LEU A 194 -91.77 2.30 15.60
N THR A 195 -92.24 3.45 15.10
CA THR A 195 -92.61 3.58 13.69
C THR A 195 -91.36 3.45 12.80
N PRO A 196 -91.46 2.92 11.57
CA PRO A 196 -90.30 2.76 10.68
C PRO A 196 -89.53 4.07 10.44
N ALA A 197 -90.24 5.22 10.44
CA ALA A 197 -89.64 6.54 10.27
C ALA A 197 -88.84 7.00 11.51
N ALA A 198 -89.37 6.81 12.71
CA ALA A 198 -88.66 7.17 13.96
C ALA A 198 -87.45 6.26 14.20
N PHE A 199 -87.58 4.97 13.87
CA PHE A 199 -86.46 4.02 13.90
C PHE A 199 -85.33 4.43 12.95
N LEU A 200 -85.67 4.80 11.70
CA LEU A 200 -84.68 5.29 10.73
C LEU A 200 -84.05 6.61 11.17
N SER A 201 -84.82 7.53 11.74
CA SER A 201 -84.30 8.81 12.25
C SER A 201 -83.30 8.60 13.37
N LEU A 202 -83.66 7.80 14.38
CA LEU A 202 -82.80 7.50 15.53
C LEU A 202 -81.54 6.73 15.11
N GLN A 203 -81.68 5.76 14.20
CA GLN A 203 -80.55 5.04 13.63
C GLN A 203 -79.62 5.98 12.85
N THR A 204 -80.18 6.96 12.12
CA THR A 204 -79.41 7.98 11.39
C THR A 204 -78.64 8.87 12.37
N THR A 205 -79.29 9.39 13.42
CA THR A 205 -78.64 10.21 14.46
C THR A 205 -77.50 9.46 15.15
N ILE A 206 -77.69 8.20 15.53
CA ILE A 206 -76.63 7.38 16.13
C ILE A 206 -75.47 7.16 15.16
N THR A 207 -75.75 6.92 13.87
CA THR A 207 -74.69 6.79 12.86
C THR A 207 -73.95 8.11 12.61
N GLU A 208 -74.64 9.24 12.61
CA GLU A 208 -74.04 10.57 12.45
C GLU A 208 -73.15 10.93 13.64
N GLN A 209 -73.62 10.70 14.87
CA GLN A 209 -72.85 10.98 16.09
C GLN A 209 -71.67 10.00 16.25
N ARG A 210 -71.85 8.73 15.85
CA ARG A 210 -70.74 7.75 15.72
C ARG A 210 -69.68 8.25 14.74
N GLN A 211 -70.08 8.76 13.58
CA GLN A 211 -69.17 9.33 12.58
C GLN A 211 -68.46 10.58 13.11
N LYS A 212 -69.16 11.48 13.81
CA LYS A 212 -68.59 12.68 14.43
C LYS A 212 -67.49 12.33 15.45
N LEU A 213 -67.72 11.31 16.29
CA LEU A 213 -66.70 10.81 17.22
C LEU A 213 -65.50 10.20 16.49
N MET A 214 -65.73 9.40 15.43
CA MET A 214 -64.65 8.82 14.62
C MET A 214 -63.80 9.91 13.97
N ASP A 215 -64.40 10.97 13.43
CA ASP A 215 -63.68 12.07 12.79
C ASP A 215 -62.91 12.93 13.81
N GLN A 216 -63.47 13.20 15.00
CA GLN A 216 -62.75 13.89 16.08
C GLN A 216 -61.53 13.11 16.59
N LEU A 217 -61.67 11.79 16.74
CA LEU A 217 -60.55 10.92 17.11
C LEU A 217 -59.49 10.85 16.00
N ALA A 218 -59.92 10.75 14.73
CA ALA A 218 -59.01 10.75 13.59
C ALA A 218 -58.23 12.07 13.45
N GLU A 219 -58.87 13.20 13.71
CA GLU A 219 -58.24 14.53 13.74
C GLU A 219 -57.21 14.60 14.87
N THR A 220 -57.57 14.14 16.08
CA THR A 220 -56.67 14.10 17.24
C THR A 220 -55.44 13.23 16.99
N MET A 221 -55.61 12.08 16.34
CA MET A 221 -54.51 11.18 15.94
C MET A 221 -53.62 11.77 14.84
N SER A 222 -54.14 12.69 14.04
CA SER A 222 -53.39 13.35 12.95
C SER A 222 -52.55 14.54 13.42
N GLN A 223 -52.70 14.98 14.68
CA GLN A 223 -51.95 16.12 15.21
C GLN A 223 -50.48 15.76 15.54
N PRO A 224 -49.49 16.58 15.13
CA PRO A 224 -48.07 16.29 15.38
C PRO A 224 -47.66 16.28 16.87
N SER A 225 -48.44 16.92 17.74
CA SER A 225 -48.20 17.05 19.18
C SER A 225 -48.69 15.86 20.01
N THR A 226 -49.50 14.98 19.43
CA THR A 226 -50.12 13.86 20.14
C THR A 226 -49.07 12.87 20.61
N ARG A 227 -49.05 12.56 21.92
CA ARG A 227 -48.05 11.65 22.49
C ARG A 227 -48.44 10.19 22.20
N ILE A 228 -47.45 9.31 22.07
CA ILE A 228 -47.68 7.86 21.84
C ILE A 228 -48.59 7.22 22.90
N VAL A 229 -48.51 7.72 24.14
CA VAL A 229 -49.35 7.26 25.27
C VAL A 229 -50.83 7.62 25.07
N GLU A 230 -51.13 8.73 24.39
CA GLU A 230 -52.48 9.19 24.04
C GLU A 230 -52.98 8.56 22.72
N LEU A 231 -52.06 8.10 21.87
CA LEU A 231 -52.35 7.49 20.58
C LEU A 231 -53.00 6.11 20.73
N ARG A 232 -52.47 5.23 21.61
CA ARG A 232 -52.99 3.85 21.78
C ARG A 232 -54.47 3.78 22.17
N PRO A 233 -54.96 4.54 23.18
CA PRO A 233 -56.37 4.58 23.52
C PRO A 233 -57.26 5.07 22.37
N ALA A 234 -56.81 6.09 21.63
CA ALA A 234 -57.54 6.62 20.48
C ALA A 234 -57.65 5.59 19.32
N VAL A 235 -56.57 4.85 19.04
CA VAL A 235 -56.56 3.77 18.04
C VAL A 235 -57.53 2.65 18.43
N LEU A 236 -57.51 2.24 19.71
CA LEU A 236 -58.41 1.23 20.26
C LEU A 236 -59.88 1.68 20.21
N ALA A 237 -60.14 2.96 20.50
CA ALA A 237 -61.47 3.56 20.41
C ALA A 237 -61.99 3.56 18.96
N LEU A 238 -61.18 4.00 18.00
CA LEU A 238 -61.54 3.97 16.58
C LEU A 238 -61.79 2.54 16.07
N LYS A 239 -60.98 1.57 16.53
CA LYS A 239 -61.17 0.16 16.20
C LYS A 239 -62.53 -0.35 16.72
N LYS A 240 -62.88 -0.04 17.97
CA LYS A 240 -64.18 -0.42 18.57
C LYS A 240 -65.37 0.21 17.82
N LEU A 241 -65.19 1.39 17.25
CA LEU A 241 -66.22 2.08 16.45
C LEU A 241 -66.42 1.51 15.04
N GLY A 242 -65.62 0.51 14.63
CA GLY A 242 -65.75 -0.18 13.34
C GLY A 242 -64.87 0.36 12.22
N ASP A 243 -64.06 1.39 12.46
CA ASP A 243 -63.14 1.98 11.47
C ASP A 243 -61.68 1.50 11.67
N GLY A 244 -61.52 0.17 11.72
CA GLY A 244 -60.22 -0.49 11.88
C GLY A 244 -59.17 -0.12 10.81
N PRO A 245 -59.51 -0.10 9.50
CA PRO A 245 -58.55 0.28 8.45
C PRO A 245 -58.02 1.71 8.57
N ARG A 246 -58.89 2.71 8.76
CA ARG A 246 -58.46 4.10 8.93
C ARG A 246 -57.65 4.27 10.21
N SER A 247 -58.03 3.58 11.29
CA SER A 247 -57.30 3.54 12.56
C SER A 247 -55.86 3.03 12.38
N HIS A 248 -55.68 1.92 11.66
CA HIS A 248 -54.38 1.32 11.42
C HIS A 248 -53.50 2.21 10.52
N THR A 249 -54.05 2.77 9.44
CA THR A 249 -53.33 3.72 8.58
C THR A 249 -52.89 4.98 9.35
N LEU A 250 -53.75 5.53 10.20
CA LEU A 250 -53.43 6.71 11.02
C LEU A 250 -52.35 6.42 12.08
N LEU A 251 -52.39 5.24 12.71
CA LEU A 251 -51.32 4.77 13.60
C LEU A 251 -49.97 4.77 12.88
N LEU A 252 -49.89 4.16 11.69
CA LEU A 252 -48.66 4.09 10.89
C LEU A 252 -48.19 5.48 10.42
N ASN A 253 -49.13 6.37 10.08
CA ASN A 253 -48.82 7.76 9.71
C ASN A 253 -48.24 8.57 10.88
N ALA A 254 -48.78 8.38 12.09
CA ALA A 254 -48.25 9.02 13.30
C ALA A 254 -46.80 8.58 13.59
N HIS A 255 -46.51 7.28 13.47
CA HIS A 255 -45.13 6.77 13.57
C HIS A 255 -44.22 7.34 12.48
N HIS A 256 -44.70 7.48 11.24
CA HIS A 256 -43.93 8.09 10.15
C HIS A 256 -43.60 9.57 10.40
N GLN A 257 -44.57 10.37 10.85
CA GLN A 257 -44.35 11.79 11.18
C GLN A 257 -43.35 11.96 12.32
N LYS A 258 -43.46 11.12 13.36
CA LYS A 258 -42.52 11.09 14.49
C LYS A 258 -41.10 10.76 14.02
N LEU A 259 -40.95 9.72 13.19
CA LEU A 259 -39.67 9.33 12.61
C LEU A 259 -39.04 10.48 11.82
N LYS A 260 -39.83 11.14 10.97
CA LYS A 260 -39.38 12.29 10.16
C LYS A 260 -38.91 13.46 11.03
N SER A 261 -39.64 13.77 12.11
CA SER A 261 -39.24 14.83 13.06
C SER A 261 -37.95 14.48 13.81
N ASN A 262 -37.82 13.24 14.28
CA ASN A 262 -36.60 12.79 14.97
C ASN A 262 -35.38 12.76 14.04
N MET A 263 -35.57 12.41 12.76
CA MET A 263 -34.50 12.47 11.76
C MET A 263 -34.01 13.90 11.48
N GLN A 264 -34.89 14.90 11.53
CA GLN A 264 -34.52 16.32 11.34
C GLN A 264 -33.63 16.86 12.49
N GLY A 265 -33.66 16.22 13.66
CA GLY A 265 -32.80 16.56 14.80
C GLY A 265 -31.38 15.97 14.73
N LEU A 266 -31.12 15.04 13.80
CA LEU A 266 -29.79 14.45 13.60
C LEU A 266 -28.97 15.30 12.61
N SER A 267 -28.06 16.13 13.12
CA SER A 267 -27.13 16.90 12.28
C SER A 267 -25.89 16.08 11.90
N LEU A 268 -25.46 16.20 10.63
CA LEU A 268 -24.21 15.60 10.15
C LEU A 268 -23.05 16.43 10.72
N SER A 269 -22.41 15.96 11.79
CA SER A 269 -21.22 16.59 12.36
C SER A 269 -20.01 16.26 11.48
N SER A 270 -19.32 17.29 10.99
CA SER A 270 -18.34 17.22 9.90
C SER A 270 -16.97 16.60 10.27
N THR A 271 -16.81 15.96 11.43
CA THR A 271 -15.49 15.58 11.96
C THR A 271 -15.34 14.13 12.41
N SER A 272 -16.34 13.26 12.26
CA SER A 272 -16.17 11.82 12.49
C SER A 272 -16.68 11.01 11.31
N TYR A 273 -15.83 10.13 10.78
CA TYR A 273 -16.16 9.10 9.79
C TYR A 273 -17.56 8.50 10.04
N GLY A 274 -18.33 8.31 8.97
CA GLY A 274 -19.79 8.13 8.97
C GLY A 274 -20.40 7.01 9.83
N GLY A 275 -19.61 6.15 10.48
CA GLY A 275 -20.09 5.04 11.31
C GLY A 275 -21.04 5.45 12.45
N ALA A 276 -20.74 6.53 13.18
CA ALA A 276 -21.59 7.00 14.29
C ALA A 276 -22.95 7.53 13.80
N TYR A 277 -22.95 8.25 12.67
CA TYR A 277 -24.17 8.74 12.04
C TYR A 277 -25.03 7.59 11.52
N ILE A 278 -24.40 6.60 10.86
CA ILE A 278 -25.08 5.40 10.35
C ILE A 278 -25.69 4.60 11.50
N ALA A 279 -24.93 4.38 12.58
CA ALA A 279 -25.43 3.67 13.77
C ALA A 279 -26.63 4.37 14.40
N ALA A 280 -26.55 5.69 14.61
CA ALA A 280 -27.64 6.48 15.18
C ALA A 280 -28.89 6.48 14.29
N LEU A 281 -28.72 6.66 12.99
CA LEU A 281 -29.81 6.67 12.02
C LEU A 281 -30.46 5.29 11.88
N SER A 282 -29.66 4.24 11.79
CA SER A 282 -30.10 2.84 11.71
C SER A 282 -30.88 2.46 12.97
N GLN A 283 -30.33 2.76 14.15
CA GLN A 283 -31.01 2.55 15.43
C GLN A 283 -32.35 3.28 15.48
N LEU A 284 -32.41 4.55 15.05
CA LEU A 284 -33.65 5.35 15.05
C LEU A 284 -34.73 4.75 14.13
N VAL A 285 -34.36 4.34 12.92
CA VAL A 285 -35.30 3.78 11.93
C VAL A 285 -35.83 2.43 12.39
N PHE A 286 -34.93 1.49 12.70
CA PHE A 286 -35.33 0.12 13.03
C PHE A 286 -36.02 0.03 14.41
N SER A 287 -35.67 0.89 15.37
CA SER A 287 -36.44 1.00 16.63
C SER A 287 -37.83 1.59 16.40
N SER A 288 -38.00 2.55 15.49
CA SER A 288 -39.32 3.10 15.15
C SER A 288 -40.20 2.07 14.43
N ILE A 289 -39.60 1.26 13.53
CA ILE A 289 -40.28 0.14 12.88
C ILE A 289 -40.68 -0.92 13.91
N ALA A 290 -39.76 -1.29 14.82
CA ALA A 290 -40.04 -2.22 15.92
C ALA A 290 -41.20 -1.75 16.81
N GLN A 291 -41.23 -0.45 17.13
CA GLN A 291 -42.27 0.14 17.97
C GLN A 291 -43.62 0.14 17.25
N ALA A 292 -43.67 0.55 15.99
CA ALA A 292 -44.90 0.51 15.18
C ALA A 292 -45.43 -0.92 15.01
N ALA A 293 -44.54 -1.91 14.83
CA ALA A 293 -44.92 -3.31 14.77
C ALA A 293 -45.48 -3.82 16.10
N SER A 294 -44.88 -3.42 17.23
CA SER A 294 -45.36 -3.79 18.56
C SER A 294 -46.71 -3.16 18.89
N ASP A 295 -46.91 -1.89 18.51
CA ASP A 295 -48.16 -1.15 18.70
C ASP A 295 -49.28 -1.67 17.80
N SER A 296 -48.97 -1.99 16.55
CA SER A 296 -49.90 -2.63 15.62
C SER A 296 -50.31 -4.03 16.12
N LEU A 297 -49.35 -4.86 16.54
CA LEU A 297 -49.64 -6.20 17.08
C LEU A 297 -50.47 -6.13 18.37
N ALA A 298 -50.19 -5.17 19.26
CA ALA A 298 -50.93 -5.01 20.51
C ALA A 298 -52.42 -4.67 20.29
N VAL A 299 -52.78 -4.03 19.18
CA VAL A 299 -54.16 -3.57 18.90
C VAL A 299 -54.88 -4.44 17.86
N PHE A 300 -54.14 -5.02 16.90
CA PHE A 300 -54.70 -5.68 15.71
C PHE A 300 -54.30 -7.15 15.54
N SER A 301 -53.69 -7.79 16.56
CA SER A 301 -53.14 -9.17 16.49
C SER A 301 -54.09 -10.27 16.00
N GLU A 302 -55.41 -10.09 16.10
CA GLU A 302 -56.41 -11.09 15.68
C GLU A 302 -56.79 -11.01 14.19
N GLU A 303 -56.30 -10.00 13.45
CA GLU A 303 -56.77 -9.68 12.10
C GLU A 303 -55.61 -9.64 11.07
N PRO A 304 -55.43 -10.71 10.26
CA PRO A 304 -54.30 -10.82 9.31
C PRO A 304 -54.23 -9.70 8.26
N ALA A 305 -55.37 -9.05 7.95
CA ALA A 305 -55.48 -8.00 6.95
C ALA A 305 -54.54 -6.81 7.21
N TYR A 306 -54.32 -6.45 8.48
CA TYR A 306 -53.48 -5.32 8.86
C TYR A 306 -51.98 -5.64 8.84
N THR A 307 -51.62 -6.93 8.85
CA THR A 307 -50.21 -7.37 8.78
C THR A 307 -49.59 -7.00 7.43
N SER A 308 -50.35 -7.10 6.34
CA SER A 308 -49.87 -6.73 4.99
C SER A 308 -49.60 -5.22 4.86
N GLU A 309 -50.42 -4.39 5.49
CA GLU A 309 -50.25 -2.93 5.50
C GLU A 309 -49.02 -2.53 6.34
N LEU A 310 -48.84 -3.16 7.51
CA LEU A 310 -47.67 -2.96 8.37
C LEU A 310 -46.37 -3.35 7.64
N VAL A 311 -46.34 -4.52 6.97
CA VAL A 311 -45.19 -4.96 6.18
C VAL A 311 -44.89 -3.97 5.05
N THR A 312 -45.93 -3.54 4.32
CA THR A 312 -45.77 -2.56 3.23
C THR A 312 -45.21 -1.23 3.73
N TRP A 313 -45.70 -0.76 4.89
CA TRP A 313 -45.19 0.44 5.54
C TRP A 313 -43.73 0.27 5.99
N ALA A 314 -43.38 -0.85 6.62
CA ALA A 314 -42.02 -1.14 7.08
C ALA A 314 -41.03 -1.23 5.91
N VAL A 315 -41.42 -1.85 4.79
CA VAL A 315 -40.64 -1.88 3.54
C VAL A 315 -40.42 -0.45 3.03
N LYS A 316 -41.46 0.39 2.93
CA LYS A 316 -41.33 1.79 2.49
C LYS A 316 -40.39 2.61 3.37
N GLN A 317 -40.47 2.46 4.70
CA GLN A 317 -39.55 3.16 5.61
C GLN A 317 -38.10 2.67 5.41
N THR A 318 -37.91 1.37 5.22
CA THR A 318 -36.60 0.76 4.97
C THR A 318 -36.00 1.21 3.63
N GLU A 319 -36.81 1.32 2.58
CA GLU A 319 -36.38 1.84 1.27
C GLU A 319 -35.98 3.32 1.36
N ALA A 320 -36.77 4.15 2.04
CA ALA A 320 -36.46 5.57 2.24
C ALA A 320 -35.14 5.75 3.01
N PHE A 321 -34.93 4.95 4.06
CA PHE A 321 -33.67 4.89 4.81
C PHE A 321 -32.50 4.46 3.93
N ALA A 322 -32.65 3.40 3.14
CA ALA A 322 -31.61 2.91 2.24
C ALA A 322 -31.22 3.96 1.18
N GLN A 323 -32.19 4.70 0.64
CA GLN A 323 -31.94 5.81 -0.29
C GLN A 323 -31.19 6.98 0.37
N LEU A 324 -31.50 7.29 1.63
CA LEU A 324 -30.82 8.34 2.38
C LEU A 324 -29.36 7.96 2.65
N LEU A 325 -29.10 6.73 3.11
CA LEU A 325 -27.73 6.21 3.26
C LEU A 325 -26.97 6.15 1.94
N LYS A 326 -27.65 5.77 0.85
CA LYS A 326 -27.07 5.79 -0.49
C LYS A 326 -26.55 7.18 -0.85
N ARG A 327 -27.35 8.23 -0.62
CA ARG A 327 -27.01 9.62 -1.00
C ARG A 327 -25.88 10.19 -0.14
N HIS A 328 -25.86 9.91 1.16
CA HIS A 328 -24.95 10.57 2.10
C HIS A 328 -23.67 9.80 2.41
N VAL A 329 -23.67 8.46 2.27
CA VAL A 329 -22.55 7.61 2.70
C VAL A 329 -22.05 6.73 1.56
N LEU A 330 -22.91 5.87 1.01
CA LEU A 330 -22.46 4.79 0.12
C LEU A 330 -21.96 5.29 -1.24
N ALA A 331 -22.56 6.34 -1.81
CA ALA A 331 -22.10 6.91 -3.07
C ALA A 331 -20.70 7.55 -2.95
N SER A 332 -20.45 8.26 -1.85
CA SER A 332 -19.14 8.86 -1.58
C SER A 332 -18.08 7.78 -1.29
N SER A 333 -18.44 6.77 -0.49
CA SER A 333 -17.56 5.64 -0.17
C SER A 333 -17.17 4.83 -1.41
N ALA A 334 -18.13 4.56 -2.31
CA ALA A 334 -17.91 3.85 -3.56
C ALA A 334 -17.04 4.66 -4.54
N ALA A 335 -17.23 5.98 -4.61
CA ALA A 335 -16.40 6.87 -5.43
C ALA A 335 -14.96 6.99 -4.90
N ALA A 336 -14.80 6.99 -3.57
CA ALA A 336 -13.49 7.01 -2.91
C ALA A 336 -12.79 5.63 -2.88
N GLY A 337 -13.48 4.56 -3.28
CA GLY A 337 -12.94 3.20 -3.20
C GLY A 337 -12.67 2.74 -1.77
N SER A 338 -13.49 3.17 -0.79
CA SER A 338 -13.44 2.66 0.59
C SER A 338 -14.55 1.63 0.79
N LEU A 339 -14.20 0.34 0.88
CA LEU A 339 -15.17 -0.73 1.11
C LEU A 339 -15.56 -0.81 2.60
N ARG A 340 -14.62 -0.54 3.51
CA ARG A 340 -14.80 -0.58 4.97
C ARG A 340 -16.04 0.13 5.48
N VAL A 341 -16.22 1.41 5.13
CA VAL A 341 -17.36 2.22 5.61
C VAL A 341 -18.68 1.66 5.08
N ALA A 342 -18.69 1.16 3.85
CA ALA A 342 -19.87 0.53 3.27
C ALA A 342 -20.16 -0.84 3.91
N ALA A 343 -19.12 -1.60 4.25
CA ALA A 343 -19.22 -2.88 4.95
C ALA A 343 -19.74 -2.73 6.38
N GLU A 344 -19.18 -1.79 7.15
CA GLU A 344 -19.66 -1.43 8.49
C GLU A 344 -21.13 -0.99 8.46
N CYS A 345 -21.50 -0.17 7.46
CA CYS A 345 -22.87 0.28 7.27
C CYS A 345 -23.85 -0.89 7.10
N VAL A 346 -23.51 -1.82 6.19
CA VAL A 346 -24.33 -2.99 5.91
C VAL A 346 -24.40 -3.89 7.13
N HIS A 347 -23.28 -4.11 7.82
CA HIS A 347 -23.22 -4.95 9.01
C HIS A 347 -24.12 -4.42 10.14
N ILE A 348 -24.05 -3.11 10.44
CA ILE A 348 -24.91 -2.46 11.44
C ILE A 348 -26.39 -2.60 11.05
N CYS A 349 -26.74 -2.36 9.79
CA CYS A 349 -28.13 -2.44 9.34
C CYS A 349 -28.67 -3.87 9.37
N LEU A 350 -27.87 -4.87 8.95
CA LEU A 350 -28.25 -6.28 9.02
C LEU A 350 -28.41 -6.75 10.47
N GLY A 351 -27.58 -6.28 11.39
CA GLY A 351 -27.72 -6.55 12.82
C GLY A 351 -29.03 -6.01 13.40
N HIS A 352 -29.55 -4.90 12.90
CA HIS A 352 -30.88 -4.41 13.28
C HIS A 352 -32.01 -5.16 12.57
N CYS A 353 -31.82 -5.60 11.34
CA CYS A 353 -32.80 -6.45 10.64
C CYS A 353 -32.99 -7.80 11.32
N SER A 354 -31.92 -8.45 11.81
CA SER A 354 -32.05 -9.73 12.51
C SER A 354 -32.90 -9.62 13.79
N LEU A 355 -32.79 -8.51 14.53
CA LEU A 355 -33.64 -8.22 15.69
C LEU A 355 -35.13 -8.02 15.34
N LEU A 356 -35.45 -7.68 14.08
CA LEU A 356 -36.82 -7.55 13.59
C LEU A 356 -37.38 -8.86 13.03
N GLU A 357 -36.51 -9.78 12.62
CA GLU A 357 -36.91 -11.13 12.19
C GLU A 357 -37.55 -11.91 13.35
N ASP A 358 -37.06 -11.72 14.58
CA ASP A 358 -37.69 -12.24 15.81
C ASP A 358 -39.13 -11.72 16.04
N ARG A 359 -39.51 -10.62 15.37
CA ARG A 359 -40.86 -10.03 15.38
C ARG A 359 -41.65 -10.28 14.09
N GLY A 360 -41.18 -11.19 13.23
CA GLY A 360 -41.85 -11.57 11.99
C GLY A 360 -41.68 -10.59 10.81
N LEU A 361 -40.72 -9.64 10.91
CA LEU A 361 -40.43 -8.66 9.85
C LEU A 361 -39.04 -8.91 9.24
N CYS A 362 -38.98 -9.60 8.09
CA CYS A 362 -37.74 -9.81 7.35
C CYS A 362 -37.48 -8.65 6.37
N LEU A 363 -36.63 -7.71 6.75
CA LEU A 363 -36.30 -6.51 5.97
C LEU A 363 -34.91 -6.57 5.32
N SER A 364 -34.11 -7.59 5.63
CA SER A 364 -32.77 -7.79 5.08
C SER A 364 -32.75 -7.81 3.54
N PRO A 365 -33.69 -8.45 2.79
CA PRO A 365 -33.65 -8.46 1.33
C PRO A 365 -33.85 -7.07 0.70
N VAL A 366 -34.62 -6.20 1.36
CA VAL A 366 -34.89 -4.83 0.89
C VAL A 366 -33.61 -4.00 0.93
N LEU A 367 -32.87 -4.06 2.04
CA LEU A 367 -31.58 -3.39 2.16
C LEU A 367 -30.56 -3.91 1.15
N LEU A 368 -30.41 -5.23 1.06
CA LEU A 368 -29.41 -5.84 0.19
C LEU A 368 -29.67 -5.51 -1.29
N LYS A 369 -30.93 -5.45 -1.73
CA LYS A 369 -31.32 -5.00 -3.08
C LYS A 369 -30.79 -3.60 -3.40
N HIS A 370 -30.79 -2.69 -2.43
CA HIS A 370 -30.32 -1.32 -2.62
C HIS A 370 -28.80 -1.16 -2.44
N PHE A 371 -28.16 -1.95 -1.57
CA PHE A 371 -26.74 -1.82 -1.24
C PHE A 371 -25.82 -2.61 -2.18
N ARG A 372 -26.25 -3.77 -2.69
CA ARG A 372 -25.42 -4.66 -3.53
C ARG A 372 -24.72 -3.95 -4.71
N PRO A 373 -25.39 -3.15 -5.56
CA PRO A 373 -24.71 -2.53 -6.71
C PRO A 373 -23.56 -1.59 -6.32
N PHE A 374 -23.68 -0.91 -5.17
CA PHE A 374 -22.64 0.00 -4.66
C PHE A 374 -21.46 -0.74 -4.07
N LEU A 375 -21.73 -1.86 -3.39
CA LEU A 375 -20.68 -2.71 -2.83
C LEU A 375 -19.89 -3.42 -3.93
N GLU A 376 -20.57 -3.91 -4.97
CA GLU A 376 -19.92 -4.46 -6.16
C GLU A 376 -19.07 -3.38 -6.84
N GLN A 377 -19.62 -2.17 -7.07
CA GLN A 377 -18.85 -1.05 -7.61
C GLN A 377 -17.63 -0.67 -6.74
N ALA A 378 -17.80 -0.61 -5.41
CA ALA A 378 -16.72 -0.30 -4.47
C ALA A 378 -15.63 -1.39 -4.44
N LEU A 379 -16.03 -2.67 -4.55
CA LEU A 379 -15.13 -3.81 -4.68
C LEU A 379 -14.29 -3.70 -5.97
N TYR A 380 -14.92 -3.47 -7.13
CA TYR A 380 -14.20 -3.30 -8.40
C TYR A 380 -13.26 -2.08 -8.38
N SER A 381 -13.69 -0.96 -7.81
CA SER A 381 -12.83 0.22 -7.63
C SER A 381 -11.63 -0.06 -6.74
N ASN A 382 -11.80 -0.86 -5.67
CA ASN A 382 -10.69 -1.29 -4.81
C ASN A 382 -9.71 -2.20 -5.53
N LEU A 383 -10.21 -3.20 -6.27
CA LEU A 383 -9.38 -4.11 -7.05
C LEU A 383 -8.54 -3.34 -8.08
N LYS A 384 -9.16 -2.39 -8.79
CA LYS A 384 -8.46 -1.50 -9.72
C LYS A 384 -7.41 -0.61 -9.02
N ARG A 385 -7.71 -0.13 -7.80
CA ARG A 385 -6.77 0.63 -6.97
C ARG A 385 -5.57 -0.23 -6.54
N ILE A 386 -5.78 -1.51 -6.21
CA ILE A 386 -4.69 -2.46 -5.92
C ILE A 386 -3.77 -2.55 -7.13
N GLU A 387 -4.32 -2.86 -8.31
CA GLU A 387 -3.55 -2.98 -9.56
C GLU A 387 -2.78 -1.70 -9.91
N GLN A 388 -3.42 -0.53 -9.81
CA GLN A 388 -2.79 0.75 -10.11
C GLN A 388 -1.70 1.13 -9.11
N SER A 389 -1.91 0.83 -7.82
CA SER A 389 -0.97 1.13 -6.76
C SER A 389 0.24 0.19 -6.81
N SER A 390 0.03 -1.11 -7.04
CA SER A 390 1.12 -2.07 -7.19
C SER A 390 1.95 -1.77 -8.43
N ALA A 391 1.32 -1.40 -9.54
CA ALA A 391 2.03 -1.00 -10.75
C ALA A 391 2.84 0.30 -10.57
N ALA A 392 2.30 1.28 -9.86
CA ALA A 392 3.02 2.53 -9.59
C ALA A 392 4.23 2.32 -8.66
N LEU A 393 4.12 1.42 -7.68
CA LEU A 393 5.24 1.10 -6.80
C LEU A 393 6.27 0.21 -7.49
N ALA A 394 5.84 -0.77 -8.29
CA ALA A 394 6.74 -1.58 -9.11
C ALA A 394 7.59 -0.73 -10.08
N ALA A 395 7.05 0.39 -10.56
CA ALA A 395 7.79 1.36 -11.37
C ALA A 395 8.97 2.03 -10.63
N ALA A 396 8.89 2.14 -9.31
CA ALA A 396 9.89 2.78 -8.45
C ALA A 396 10.62 1.77 -7.53
N ASP A 397 10.31 0.48 -7.64
CA ASP A 397 10.84 -0.56 -6.76
C ASP A 397 12.30 -0.83 -7.09
N ASP A 398 13.14 -0.96 -6.07
CA ASP A 398 14.56 -1.32 -6.18
C ASP A 398 14.78 -2.85 -6.23
N TRP A 399 13.69 -3.61 -6.10
CA TRP A 399 13.64 -5.07 -6.05
C TRP A 399 14.45 -5.68 -4.90
N MET A 400 14.70 -4.90 -3.85
CA MET A 400 15.38 -5.38 -2.66
C MET A 400 14.39 -6.01 -1.69
N LEU A 401 14.69 -7.22 -1.20
CA LEU A 401 13.83 -7.92 -0.24
C LEU A 401 14.06 -7.39 1.17
N LEU A 402 13.10 -6.62 1.67
CA LEU A 402 13.15 -5.98 2.98
C LEU A 402 12.12 -6.60 3.93
N TYR A 403 12.37 -6.49 5.24
CA TYR A 403 11.32 -6.74 6.23
C TYR A 403 10.24 -5.65 6.11
N PRO A 404 8.98 -5.96 6.43
CA PRO A 404 7.93 -4.95 6.35
C PRO A 404 8.31 -3.75 7.23
N PRO A 405 8.11 -2.51 6.75
CA PRO A 405 8.39 -1.32 7.54
C PRO A 405 7.56 -1.37 8.82
N VAL A 406 8.20 -1.18 9.97
CA VAL A 406 7.58 -1.19 11.30
C VAL A 406 6.68 0.05 11.43
N GLY A 407 5.50 -0.01 10.80
CA GLY A 407 4.59 1.14 10.67
C GLY A 407 3.19 0.81 10.15
N SER A 408 2.96 -0.34 9.51
CA SER A 408 1.59 -0.74 9.13
C SER A 408 0.83 -1.31 10.32
N ARG A 409 0.29 -0.43 11.17
CA ARG A 409 -0.71 -0.82 12.18
C ARG A 409 -2.02 -1.16 11.45
N LEU A 410 -2.38 -2.43 11.50
CA LEU A 410 -3.75 -2.92 11.38
C LEU A 410 -4.63 -2.22 12.43
N MET A 411 -5.39 -1.22 12.01
CA MET A 411 -6.53 -0.71 12.77
C MET A 411 -7.68 -1.71 12.58
N GLY A 412 -7.79 -2.69 13.47
CA GLY A 412 -8.96 -3.57 13.56
C GLY A 412 -8.68 -5.01 14.00
N SER A 413 -8.41 -5.24 15.29
CA SER A 413 -8.93 -6.39 16.05
C SER A 413 -8.25 -6.45 17.42
N THR A 414 -9.02 -6.23 18.46
CA THR A 414 -8.71 -6.60 19.83
C THR A 414 -8.88 -8.11 19.98
N SER A 415 -7.79 -8.88 19.95
CA SER A 415 -7.52 -10.03 20.84
C SER A 415 -6.38 -10.90 20.29
N SER A 416 -5.53 -11.37 21.20
CA SER A 416 -4.49 -12.40 21.03
C SER A 416 -3.08 -11.90 20.63
N LEU A 417 -2.46 -11.15 21.55
CA LEU A 417 -1.00 -11.07 21.67
C LEU A 417 -0.52 -12.24 22.54
N THR A 418 0.08 -13.26 21.92
CA THR A 418 1.17 -14.06 22.50
C THR A 418 1.87 -14.85 21.40
N THR A 419 3.20 -14.66 21.29
CA THR A 419 4.19 -15.51 20.57
C THR A 419 3.98 -15.71 19.05
N MET A 420 4.51 -14.83 18.19
CA MET A 420 4.96 -15.15 16.79
C MET A 420 5.83 -14.04 16.14
N SER A 421 6.70 -13.34 16.87
CA SER A 421 7.61 -12.32 16.30
C SER A 421 8.89 -12.89 15.65
N GLN A 422 8.89 -14.15 15.21
CA GLN A 422 10.12 -14.82 14.74
C GLN A 422 10.20 -15.16 13.26
N ASN A 423 9.19 -14.93 12.41
CA ASN A 423 9.31 -15.19 10.96
C ASN A 423 8.35 -14.30 10.15
N GLN A 424 8.70 -13.03 9.92
CA GLN A 424 8.06 -12.26 8.84
C GLN A 424 8.93 -12.39 7.59
N PRO A 425 8.35 -12.77 6.44
CA PRO A 425 9.15 -13.03 5.26
C PRO A 425 9.54 -11.72 4.56
N LYS A 426 10.75 -11.70 3.97
CA LYS A 426 11.26 -10.54 3.24
C LYS A 426 10.56 -10.42 1.87
N LEU A 427 10.14 -9.22 1.51
CA LEU A 427 9.47 -8.88 0.25
C LEU A 427 9.98 -7.51 -0.23
N SER A 428 9.85 -7.22 -1.52
CA SER A 428 10.08 -5.86 -2.01
C SER A 428 8.95 -4.90 -1.61
N SER A 429 9.20 -3.60 -1.80
CA SER A 429 8.25 -2.55 -1.42
C SER A 429 6.89 -2.70 -2.11
N SER A 430 6.88 -3.04 -3.41
CA SER A 430 5.66 -3.24 -4.18
C SER A 430 4.90 -4.50 -3.75
N ALA A 431 5.62 -5.59 -3.42
CA ALA A 431 5.02 -6.84 -2.99
C ALA A 431 4.41 -6.72 -1.57
N HIS A 432 5.08 -6.02 -0.65
CA HIS A 432 4.53 -5.70 0.68
C HIS A 432 3.25 -4.89 0.56
N ARG A 433 3.23 -3.86 -0.30
CA ARG A 433 2.03 -3.05 -0.50
C ARG A 433 0.89 -3.87 -1.11
N PHE A 434 1.18 -4.67 -2.14
CA PHE A 434 0.19 -5.55 -2.77
C PHE A 434 -0.43 -6.49 -1.72
N SER A 435 0.39 -7.17 -0.92
CA SER A 435 -0.08 -8.06 0.16
C SER A 435 -0.95 -7.32 1.18
N SER A 436 -0.52 -6.13 1.64
CA SER A 436 -1.26 -5.33 2.62
C SER A 436 -2.63 -4.91 2.09
N MET A 437 -2.70 -4.41 0.85
CA MET A 437 -3.96 -3.96 0.27
C MET A 437 -4.93 -5.11 0.00
N VAL A 438 -4.42 -6.29 -0.39
CA VAL A 438 -5.25 -7.49 -0.53
C VAL A 438 -5.75 -7.96 0.84
N GLN A 439 -4.92 -7.94 1.87
CA GLN A 439 -5.34 -8.29 3.23
C GLN A 439 -6.43 -7.34 3.75
N GLU A 440 -6.25 -6.03 3.58
CA GLU A 440 -7.26 -5.02 3.93
C GLU A 440 -8.59 -5.25 3.19
N LEU A 441 -8.52 -5.54 1.88
CA LEU A 441 -9.71 -5.81 1.07
C LEU A 441 -10.46 -7.05 1.57
N LEU A 442 -9.73 -8.14 1.83
CA LEU A 442 -10.33 -9.38 2.31
C LEU A 442 -10.95 -9.21 3.71
N GLU A 443 -10.29 -8.45 4.60
CA GLU A 443 -10.86 -8.10 5.91
C GLU A 443 -12.14 -7.26 5.80
N ASP A 444 -12.23 -6.36 4.83
CA ASP A 444 -13.45 -5.58 4.55
C ASP A 444 -14.57 -6.42 3.90
N VAL A 445 -14.24 -7.52 3.21
CA VAL A 445 -15.20 -8.44 2.57
C VAL A 445 -15.77 -9.47 3.56
N VAL A 446 -15.01 -9.88 4.58
CA VAL A 446 -15.45 -10.88 5.59
C VAL A 446 -16.82 -10.57 6.20
N PRO A 447 -17.14 -9.33 6.65
CA PRO A 447 -18.45 -8.99 7.21
C PRO A 447 -19.62 -9.03 6.21
N LEU A 448 -19.34 -9.21 4.90
CA LEU A 448 -20.32 -9.17 3.81
C LEU A 448 -20.66 -10.58 3.27
N GLU A 449 -20.43 -11.64 4.03
CA GLU A 449 -20.72 -13.03 3.64
C GLU A 449 -22.15 -13.22 3.12
N THR A 450 -23.13 -12.52 3.70
CA THR A 450 -24.55 -12.56 3.28
C THR A 450 -24.79 -12.09 1.84
N LEU A 451 -23.83 -11.38 1.23
CA LEU A 451 -23.92 -10.86 -0.13
C LEU A 451 -23.20 -11.74 -1.18
N GLN A 452 -22.53 -12.82 -0.79
CA GLN A 452 -21.82 -13.71 -1.73
C GLN A 452 -20.82 -12.94 -2.64
N LEU A 453 -20.09 -11.97 -2.05
CA LEU A 453 -19.06 -11.18 -2.74
C LEU A 453 -17.67 -11.85 -2.71
N ASP A 454 -17.56 -12.97 -2.00
CA ASP A 454 -16.37 -13.79 -1.85
C ASP A 454 -15.82 -14.29 -3.20
N GLY A 455 -16.69 -14.83 -4.07
CA GLY A 455 -16.31 -15.28 -5.41
C GLY A 455 -15.73 -14.16 -6.28
N PRO A 456 -16.48 -13.05 -6.52
CA PRO A 456 -16.00 -11.89 -7.27
C PRO A 456 -14.71 -11.27 -6.69
N ALA A 457 -14.57 -11.22 -5.37
CA ALA A 457 -13.36 -10.70 -4.72
C ALA A 457 -12.14 -11.58 -4.99
N LEU A 458 -12.26 -12.90 -4.83
CA LEU A 458 -11.17 -13.85 -5.09
C LEU A 458 -10.75 -13.90 -6.56
N GLU A 459 -11.71 -13.81 -7.48
CA GLU A 459 -11.41 -13.73 -8.92
C GLU A 459 -10.72 -12.40 -9.27
N GLY A 460 -11.19 -11.29 -8.70
CA GLY A 460 -10.56 -9.98 -8.86
C GLY A 460 -9.13 -9.93 -8.32
N ILE A 461 -8.86 -10.52 -7.16
CA ILE A 461 -7.50 -10.62 -6.59
C ILE A 461 -6.60 -11.47 -7.49
N LEU A 462 -7.12 -12.57 -8.05
CA LEU A 462 -6.37 -13.39 -8.99
C LEU A 462 -5.99 -12.60 -10.26
N GLN A 463 -6.92 -11.82 -10.80
CA GLN A 463 -6.64 -10.94 -11.94
C GLN A 463 -5.58 -9.89 -11.60
N ALA A 464 -5.71 -9.23 -10.44
CA ALA A 464 -4.72 -8.26 -9.97
C ALA A 464 -3.33 -8.89 -9.75
N PHE A 465 -3.28 -10.12 -9.23
CA PHE A 465 -2.03 -10.88 -9.08
C PHE A 465 -1.42 -11.23 -10.44
N ASN A 466 -2.23 -11.65 -11.42
CA ASN A 466 -1.75 -11.89 -12.77
C ASN A 466 -1.16 -10.62 -13.40
N SER A 467 -1.86 -9.48 -13.29
CA SER A 467 -1.34 -8.19 -13.75
C SER A 467 -0.02 -7.84 -13.05
N TYR A 468 0.09 -8.10 -11.74
CA TYR A 468 1.33 -7.87 -11.00
C TYR A 468 2.47 -8.78 -11.48
N VAL A 469 2.21 -10.06 -11.72
CA VAL A 469 3.21 -10.98 -12.27
C VAL A 469 3.66 -10.55 -13.67
N THR A 470 2.76 -10.08 -14.54
CA THR A 470 3.14 -9.52 -15.85
C THR A 470 4.08 -8.32 -15.70
N ILE A 471 3.88 -7.48 -14.68
CA ILE A 471 4.79 -6.37 -14.39
C ILE A 471 6.16 -6.89 -13.94
N LEU A 472 6.21 -7.93 -13.12
CA LEU A 472 7.47 -8.57 -12.73
C LEU A 472 8.18 -9.21 -13.93
N MET A 473 7.46 -9.81 -14.88
CA MET A 473 8.03 -10.34 -16.12
C MET A 473 8.68 -9.22 -16.94
N ASN A 474 8.03 -8.07 -17.05
CA ASN A 474 8.54 -6.90 -17.77
C ASN A 474 9.72 -6.21 -17.06
N ALA A 475 9.99 -6.55 -15.79
CA ALA A 475 11.14 -6.05 -15.05
C ALA A 475 12.42 -6.86 -15.30
N VAL A 476 12.33 -8.05 -15.92
CA VAL A 476 13.50 -8.90 -16.21
C VAL A 476 14.22 -8.37 -17.47
N PRO A 477 15.54 -8.08 -17.41
CA PRO A 477 16.32 -7.63 -18.56
C PRO A 477 16.21 -8.58 -19.76
N GLY A 478 16.14 -8.03 -20.98
CA GLY A 478 16.00 -8.80 -22.22
C GLY A 478 14.57 -9.15 -22.65
N SER A 479 13.53 -8.79 -21.87
CA SER A 479 12.12 -9.01 -22.26
C SER A 479 11.60 -8.08 -23.38
N ALA A 480 12.45 -7.18 -23.89
CA ALA A 480 12.08 -6.10 -24.81
C ALA A 480 11.84 -6.54 -26.26
N GLU A 481 12.16 -7.78 -26.65
CA GLU A 481 11.96 -8.25 -28.03
C GLU A 481 10.49 -8.51 -28.43
N THR A 482 9.53 -8.20 -27.56
CA THR A 482 8.09 -8.34 -27.86
C THR A 482 7.41 -6.99 -28.16
N GLU A 483 8.16 -6.01 -28.68
CA GLU A 483 7.64 -4.67 -29.01
C GLU A 483 6.71 -4.61 -30.24
N GLU A 484 6.60 -5.67 -31.06
CA GLU A 484 5.78 -5.60 -32.29
C GLU A 484 4.26 -5.78 -32.09
N ASN A 485 3.75 -6.05 -30.88
CA ASN A 485 2.30 -6.32 -30.68
C ASN A 485 1.62 -5.58 -29.52
N LEU A 486 2.23 -4.54 -28.93
CA LEU A 486 1.73 -3.93 -27.68
C LEU A 486 1.49 -2.41 -27.74
N GLU A 487 1.11 -1.85 -28.87
CA GLU A 487 0.59 -0.48 -28.93
C GLU A 487 -0.90 -0.41 -28.52
N GLY A 488 -1.16 -0.55 -27.22
CA GLY A 488 -2.51 -0.37 -26.69
C GLY A 488 -2.65 -0.37 -25.16
N SER A 489 -1.66 -0.88 -24.43
CA SER A 489 -1.65 -0.84 -22.97
C SER A 489 -0.61 0.16 -22.50
N GLY A 490 -1.05 1.22 -21.82
CA GLY A 490 -0.17 2.19 -21.18
C GLY A 490 0.56 1.58 -19.98
N HIS A 491 1.47 0.64 -20.21
CA HIS A 491 2.37 0.15 -19.19
C HIS A 491 3.42 1.23 -18.91
N LYS A 492 3.25 1.83 -17.73
CA LYS A 492 4.19 2.70 -17.03
C LYS A 492 5.58 2.05 -17.01
N LEU A 493 6.62 2.86 -17.22
CA LEU A 493 8.04 2.49 -17.02
C LEU A 493 8.16 1.61 -15.76
N VAL A 494 8.58 0.35 -15.93
CA VAL A 494 8.95 -0.53 -14.82
C VAL A 494 10.47 -0.44 -14.66
N ARG A 495 10.97 -0.33 -13.44
CA ARG A 495 12.43 -0.33 -13.20
C ARG A 495 12.97 -1.73 -13.46
N MET A 496 14.06 -1.83 -14.22
CA MET A 496 14.66 -3.12 -14.56
C MET A 496 15.39 -3.73 -13.36
N ALA A 497 15.31 -5.06 -13.23
CA ALA A 497 16.09 -5.84 -12.28
C ALA A 497 17.46 -6.14 -12.88
N GLU A 498 18.40 -5.21 -12.73
CA GLU A 498 19.71 -5.22 -13.38
C GLU A 498 20.64 -6.33 -12.83
N THR A 499 20.48 -6.70 -11.57
CA THR A 499 21.31 -7.73 -10.92
C THR A 499 20.60 -9.08 -10.81
N GLU A 500 21.36 -10.19 -10.80
CA GLU A 500 20.81 -11.54 -10.59
C GLU A 500 20.06 -11.66 -9.26
N ALA A 501 20.53 -10.97 -8.21
CA ALA A 501 19.85 -10.92 -6.92
C ALA A 501 18.46 -10.25 -7.01
N GLN A 502 18.35 -9.13 -7.74
CA GLN A 502 17.07 -8.47 -8.00
C GLN A 502 16.13 -9.36 -8.84
N GLN A 503 16.65 -10.04 -9.86
CA GLN A 503 15.84 -10.93 -10.70
C GLN A 503 15.31 -12.14 -9.91
N LEU A 504 16.13 -12.73 -9.03
CA LEU A 504 15.69 -13.76 -8.08
C LEU A 504 14.68 -13.21 -7.06
N ALA A 505 14.79 -11.94 -6.66
CA ALA A 505 13.83 -11.29 -5.77
C ALA A 505 12.43 -11.16 -6.41
N LEU A 506 12.33 -10.94 -7.73
CA LEU A 506 11.04 -10.95 -8.45
C LEU A 506 10.32 -12.30 -8.29
N LEU A 507 11.05 -13.40 -8.49
CA LEU A 507 10.54 -14.76 -8.31
C LEU A 507 10.20 -15.05 -6.84
N ALA A 508 11.00 -14.56 -5.90
CA ALA A 508 10.78 -14.71 -4.47
C ALA A 508 9.50 -14.01 -4.00
N ASN A 509 9.24 -12.80 -4.49
CA ASN A 509 8.01 -12.05 -4.26
C ASN A 509 6.78 -12.82 -4.76
N ALA A 510 6.77 -13.20 -6.04
CA ALA A 510 5.63 -13.87 -6.68
C ALA A 510 5.31 -15.21 -6.01
N SER A 511 6.33 -16.04 -5.76
CA SER A 511 6.17 -17.34 -5.11
C SER A 511 5.65 -17.22 -3.68
N LEU A 512 6.12 -16.25 -2.90
CA LEU A 512 5.71 -16.07 -1.50
C LEU A 512 4.25 -15.61 -1.39
N LEU A 513 3.86 -14.68 -2.27
CA LEU A 513 2.48 -14.23 -2.39
C LEU A 513 1.55 -15.39 -2.75
N ALA A 514 1.91 -16.20 -3.75
CA ALA A 514 1.09 -17.30 -4.24
C ALA A 514 1.01 -18.50 -3.28
N ASP A 515 2.11 -18.86 -2.60
CA ASP A 515 2.16 -20.07 -1.80
C ASP A 515 1.63 -19.88 -0.37
N GLU A 516 1.86 -18.70 0.22
CA GLU A 516 1.61 -18.44 1.64
C GLU A 516 0.65 -17.27 1.87
N LEU A 517 1.00 -16.06 1.42
CA LEU A 517 0.33 -14.84 1.90
C LEU A 517 -1.10 -14.71 1.39
N LEU A 518 -1.33 -14.86 0.08
CA LEU A 518 -2.66 -14.74 -0.51
C LEU A 518 -3.57 -15.91 -0.10
N PRO A 519 -3.14 -17.19 -0.11
CA PRO A 519 -3.94 -18.28 0.42
C PRO A 519 -4.29 -18.11 1.91
N ARG A 520 -3.36 -17.62 2.73
CA ARG A 520 -3.58 -17.37 4.16
C ARG A 520 -4.60 -16.26 4.40
N ALA A 521 -4.55 -15.20 3.60
CA ALA A 521 -5.55 -14.13 3.67
C ALA A 521 -6.93 -14.62 3.22
N ALA A 522 -6.99 -15.38 2.12
CA ALA A 522 -8.24 -15.94 1.58
C ALA A 522 -8.91 -16.97 2.50
N MET A 523 -8.16 -17.67 3.36
CA MET A 523 -8.72 -18.60 4.35
C MET A 523 -9.73 -17.94 5.30
N LYS A 524 -9.65 -16.62 5.51
CA LYS A 524 -10.61 -15.88 6.34
C LYS A 524 -12.02 -15.79 5.73
N LEU A 525 -12.16 -16.02 4.42
CA LEU A 525 -13.45 -15.98 3.70
C LEU A 525 -14.17 -17.34 3.63
N LEU A 526 -13.54 -18.42 4.09
CA LEU A 526 -14.15 -19.75 4.07
C LEU A 526 -14.97 -19.98 5.34
N PRO A 527 -16.24 -20.43 5.24
CA PRO A 527 -17.07 -20.67 6.41
C PRO A 527 -16.42 -21.75 7.30
N LEU A 528 -16.14 -21.39 8.55
CA LEU A 528 -15.84 -22.35 9.61
C LEU A 528 -17.10 -23.21 9.83
N GLN A 529 -17.05 -24.49 9.47
CA GLN A 529 -18.05 -25.46 9.92
C GLN A 529 -17.98 -25.57 11.45
N GLN A 530 -18.76 -24.74 12.16
CA GLN A 530 -19.15 -24.97 13.54
C GLN A 530 -20.67 -25.07 13.61
N GLY A 531 -21.15 -26.25 14.02
CA GLY A 531 -22.52 -26.43 14.48
C GLY A 531 -23.36 -27.43 13.68
N GLN A 532 -23.02 -28.73 13.72
CA GLN A 532 -24.00 -29.83 13.67
C GLN A 532 -23.31 -31.16 14.02
N GLN A 533 -22.96 -31.34 15.30
CA GLN A 533 -22.58 -32.66 15.83
C GLN A 533 -22.92 -32.74 17.33
N ALA A 534 -24.20 -32.55 17.64
CA ALA A 534 -24.78 -32.99 18.90
C ALA A 534 -25.89 -33.99 18.56
N ASN A 535 -25.55 -35.28 18.66
CA ASN A 535 -26.40 -36.49 18.72
C ASN A 535 -25.93 -37.60 17.77
N LYS A 536 -24.97 -38.41 18.24
CA LYS A 536 -24.90 -39.84 17.90
C LYS A 536 -24.26 -40.61 19.05
N PRO A 537 -24.83 -41.75 19.48
CA PRO A 537 -24.32 -42.48 20.62
C PRO A 537 -23.07 -43.30 20.27
N MET A 538 -22.28 -43.45 21.32
CA MET A 538 -20.97 -44.06 21.51
C MET A 538 -20.76 -45.43 20.86
N GLU A 539 -19.74 -45.55 19.98
CA GLU A 539 -19.06 -46.82 19.68
C GLU A 539 -17.53 -46.65 19.75
N THR A 540 -16.89 -47.74 20.16
CA THR A 540 -15.54 -47.88 20.74
C THR A 540 -14.34 -47.49 19.85
N PRO A 541 -13.16 -47.17 20.45
CA PRO A 541 -12.04 -46.52 19.76
C PRO A 541 -11.12 -47.52 19.05
N LYS A 542 -10.85 -47.30 17.76
CA LYS A 542 -9.72 -47.91 17.04
C LYS A 542 -8.77 -46.86 16.47
N ARG A 543 -7.56 -46.88 17.03
CA ARG A 543 -6.24 -46.45 16.57
C ARG A 543 -6.10 -45.18 15.72
N SER A 544 -5.39 -44.25 16.35
CA SER A 544 -4.69 -43.05 15.87
C SER A 544 -3.80 -43.28 14.64
N SER A 545 -4.06 -42.53 13.55
CA SER A 545 -3.11 -41.67 12.82
C SER A 545 -3.71 -41.24 11.47
N ASP A 546 -4.46 -40.13 11.45
CA ASP A 546 -4.63 -39.23 10.28
C ASP A 546 -5.81 -38.28 10.51
N ARG A 547 -5.59 -37.28 11.37
CA ARG A 547 -6.45 -36.10 11.41
C ARG A 547 -5.56 -34.87 11.30
N GLY A 548 -5.20 -34.52 10.07
CA GLY A 548 -4.59 -33.25 9.71
C GLY A 548 -4.67 -33.06 8.20
N ASN A 549 -5.22 -31.92 7.77
CA ASN A 549 -5.19 -31.39 6.40
C ASN A 549 -6.17 -31.99 5.36
N ARG A 550 -7.44 -31.60 5.44
CA ARG A 550 -8.25 -31.41 4.23
C ARG A 550 -8.59 -29.93 4.07
N VAL A 551 -7.76 -29.23 3.30
CA VAL A 551 -8.07 -27.88 2.76
C VAL A 551 -9.25 -28.01 1.78
N PRO A 552 -10.26 -27.13 1.79
CA PRO A 552 -11.40 -27.18 0.87
C PRO A 552 -10.99 -27.18 -0.62
N GLU A 553 -11.63 -27.99 -1.46
CA GLU A 553 -11.33 -28.12 -2.90
C GLU A 553 -11.32 -26.78 -3.69
N PRO A 554 -12.24 -25.82 -3.47
CA PRO A 554 -12.21 -24.53 -4.16
C PRO A 554 -10.95 -23.70 -3.86
N SER A 555 -10.43 -23.78 -2.63
CA SER A 555 -9.18 -23.11 -2.23
C SER A 555 -7.95 -23.73 -2.94
N ARG A 556 -8.00 -25.04 -3.24
CA ARG A 556 -6.94 -25.73 -3.98
C ARG A 556 -6.89 -25.33 -5.44
N GLU A 557 -8.03 -25.13 -6.11
CA GLU A 557 -8.02 -24.67 -7.50
C GLU A 557 -7.57 -23.21 -7.61
N TRP A 558 -7.97 -22.35 -6.69
CA TRP A 558 -7.50 -20.96 -6.66
C TRP A 558 -5.98 -20.87 -6.43
N LYS A 559 -5.44 -21.64 -5.47
CA LYS A 559 -3.98 -21.74 -5.28
C LYS A 559 -3.27 -22.26 -6.53
N ARG A 560 -3.81 -23.27 -7.21
CA ARG A 560 -3.26 -23.76 -8.49
C ARG A 560 -3.22 -22.66 -9.56
N ARG A 561 -4.25 -21.82 -9.65
CA ARG A 561 -4.28 -20.69 -10.61
C ARG A 561 -3.23 -19.63 -10.28
N LEU A 562 -3.01 -19.30 -9.01
CA LEU A 562 -1.90 -18.41 -8.60
C LEU A 562 -0.54 -19.00 -8.98
N GLN A 563 -0.34 -20.29 -8.71
CA GLN A 563 0.91 -20.98 -9.03
C GLN A 563 1.20 -20.98 -10.53
N ARG A 564 0.21 -21.16 -11.42
CA ARG A 564 0.39 -21.08 -12.88
C ARG A 564 1.01 -19.74 -13.31
N SER A 565 0.63 -18.63 -12.68
CA SER A 565 1.21 -17.31 -12.99
C SER A 565 2.68 -17.22 -12.54
N VAL A 566 3.00 -17.77 -11.36
CA VAL A 566 4.40 -17.87 -10.90
C VAL A 566 5.25 -18.75 -11.84
N GLU A 567 4.66 -19.83 -12.38
CA GLU A 567 5.33 -20.67 -13.37
C GLU A 567 5.63 -19.91 -14.67
N GLN A 568 4.73 -19.05 -15.15
CA GLN A 568 4.99 -18.20 -16.32
C GLN A 568 6.19 -17.26 -16.12
N LEU A 569 6.31 -16.63 -14.94
CA LEU A 569 7.45 -15.80 -14.61
C LEU A 569 8.75 -16.61 -14.55
N ARG A 570 8.71 -17.81 -13.95
CA ARG A 570 9.87 -18.72 -13.91
C ARG A 570 10.31 -19.12 -15.31
N ASP A 571 9.38 -19.51 -16.16
CA ASP A 571 9.69 -19.97 -17.51
C ASP A 571 10.26 -18.82 -18.36
N SER A 572 9.75 -17.59 -18.17
CA SER A 572 10.32 -16.38 -18.77
C SER A 572 11.75 -16.10 -18.28
N PHE A 573 12.01 -16.22 -16.98
CA PHE A 573 13.34 -16.08 -16.40
C PHE A 573 14.32 -17.11 -16.98
N CYS A 574 13.94 -18.39 -16.99
CA CYS A 574 14.79 -19.46 -17.54
C CYS A 574 15.10 -19.25 -19.03
N ARG A 575 14.09 -18.83 -19.81
CA ARG A 575 14.26 -18.53 -21.25
C ARG A 575 15.24 -17.37 -21.46
N LEU A 576 15.09 -16.26 -20.74
CA LEU A 576 15.95 -15.09 -20.90
C LEU A 576 17.40 -15.39 -20.55
N HIS A 577 17.65 -16.07 -19.42
CA HIS A 577 19.02 -16.44 -19.05
C HIS A 577 19.65 -17.49 -19.96
N ALA A 578 18.85 -18.35 -20.60
CA ALA A 578 19.32 -19.28 -21.60
C ALA A 578 19.68 -18.55 -22.91
N LEU A 579 18.86 -17.59 -23.36
CA LEU A 579 19.15 -16.78 -24.55
C LEU A 579 20.44 -15.97 -24.38
N ASP A 580 20.59 -15.30 -23.23
CA ASP A 580 21.79 -14.55 -22.85
C ASP A 580 23.07 -15.41 -22.80
N LEU A 581 22.93 -16.70 -22.48
CA LEU A 581 24.06 -17.63 -22.48
C LEU A 581 24.40 -18.15 -23.90
N ILE A 582 23.38 -18.39 -24.73
CA ILE A 582 23.51 -19.05 -26.03
C ILE A 582 23.86 -18.07 -27.15
N PHE A 583 23.37 -16.84 -27.08
CA PHE A 583 23.53 -15.83 -28.12
C PHE A 583 24.43 -14.68 -27.67
N THR A 584 25.17 -14.08 -28.60
CA THR A 584 25.88 -12.81 -28.35
C THR A 584 24.93 -11.61 -28.51
N GLU A 585 25.35 -10.42 -28.07
CA GLU A 585 24.61 -9.17 -28.28
C GLU A 585 24.38 -8.86 -29.78
N ASP A 586 25.24 -9.37 -30.66
CA ASP A 586 25.15 -9.24 -32.12
C ASP A 586 24.23 -10.30 -32.78
N GLY A 587 23.68 -11.23 -31.98
CA GLY A 587 22.77 -12.30 -32.43
C GLY A 587 23.46 -13.57 -32.93
N ASP A 588 24.78 -13.68 -32.79
CA ASP A 588 25.53 -14.89 -33.18
C ASP A 588 25.42 -15.99 -32.11
N THR A 589 25.48 -17.25 -32.52
CA THR A 589 25.39 -18.41 -31.61
C THR A 589 26.75 -18.72 -30.98
N ARG A 590 26.86 -18.57 -29.66
CA ARG A 590 28.02 -18.99 -28.86
C ARG A 590 28.10 -20.51 -28.76
N LEU A 591 26.94 -21.18 -28.69
CA LEU A 591 26.82 -22.64 -28.72
C LEU A 591 26.62 -23.11 -30.16
N ASN A 592 27.72 -23.40 -30.87
CA ASN A 592 27.68 -23.83 -32.27
C ASN A 592 28.54 -25.07 -32.52
N ALA A 593 28.29 -25.74 -33.65
CA ALA A 593 28.98 -27.00 -34.00
C ALA A 593 30.48 -26.84 -34.27
N GLN A 594 30.95 -25.62 -34.58
CA GLN A 594 32.37 -25.33 -34.84
C GLN A 594 33.23 -25.53 -33.61
N MET A 595 32.66 -25.37 -32.41
CA MET A 595 33.33 -25.65 -31.14
C MET A 595 33.93 -27.07 -31.09
N TYR A 596 33.21 -28.05 -31.66
CA TYR A 596 33.64 -29.45 -31.64
C TYR A 596 34.30 -29.87 -32.95
N THR A 597 33.78 -29.42 -34.10
CA THR A 597 34.31 -29.82 -35.42
C THR A 597 35.66 -29.20 -35.79
N SER A 598 36.10 -28.14 -35.08
CA SER A 598 37.41 -27.51 -35.31
C SER A 598 38.56 -28.16 -34.50
N MET A 599 38.27 -29.03 -33.53
CA MET A 599 39.27 -29.59 -32.63
C MET A 599 40.23 -30.58 -33.30
N ASP A 600 39.76 -31.32 -34.30
CA ASP A 600 40.56 -32.32 -35.02
C ASP A 600 41.68 -31.69 -35.90
N GLY A 601 41.81 -30.35 -35.91
CA GLY A 601 42.92 -29.62 -36.51
C GLY A 601 44.09 -29.32 -35.55
N ASN A 602 43.94 -29.53 -34.24
CA ASN A 602 44.96 -29.26 -33.22
C ASN A 602 45.73 -30.54 -32.85
N LEU A 603 47.07 -30.46 -32.81
CA LEU A 603 47.94 -31.61 -32.57
C LEU A 603 48.02 -32.04 -31.09
N ASP A 604 47.73 -31.14 -30.14
CA ASP A 604 47.74 -31.39 -28.69
C ASP A 604 46.61 -30.59 -27.99
N PRO A 605 45.40 -31.17 -27.78
CA PRO A 605 44.31 -30.50 -27.07
C PRO A 605 44.52 -30.52 -25.55
N GLU A 606 44.34 -29.37 -24.90
CA GLU A 606 44.21 -29.29 -23.43
C GLU A 606 42.76 -29.64 -23.03
N TRP A 607 42.60 -30.73 -22.28
CA TRP A 607 41.27 -31.23 -21.89
C TRP A 607 40.66 -30.42 -20.76
N PHE A 608 39.61 -29.66 -21.08
CA PHE A 608 38.83 -28.89 -20.12
C PHE A 608 37.41 -28.67 -20.67
N PRO A 609 36.36 -28.54 -19.83
CA PRO A 609 35.01 -28.27 -20.32
C PRO A 609 34.95 -27.01 -21.19
N SER A 610 34.08 -26.98 -22.20
CA SER A 610 34.02 -25.84 -23.12
C SER A 610 33.63 -24.53 -22.41
N PRO A 611 34.12 -23.37 -22.89
CA PRO A 611 33.92 -22.08 -22.21
C PRO A 611 32.45 -21.76 -21.90
N ILE A 612 31.52 -22.10 -22.79
CA ILE A 612 30.10 -21.84 -22.58
C ILE A 612 29.49 -22.69 -21.46
N LEU A 613 29.95 -23.92 -21.27
CA LEU A 613 29.49 -24.79 -20.19
C LEU A 613 30.16 -24.42 -18.87
N GLN A 614 31.39 -23.90 -18.89
CA GLN A 614 32.00 -23.27 -17.72
C GLN A 614 31.20 -22.04 -17.27
N GLU A 615 30.74 -21.22 -18.21
CA GLU A 615 29.90 -20.05 -17.92
C GLU A 615 28.53 -20.45 -17.38
N LEU A 616 27.92 -21.52 -17.93
CA LEU A 616 26.70 -22.11 -17.39
C LEU A 616 26.90 -22.58 -15.94
N PHE A 617 28.01 -23.26 -15.66
CA PHE A 617 28.37 -23.71 -14.32
C PHE A 617 28.58 -22.53 -13.35
N ALA A 618 29.31 -21.50 -13.78
CA ALA A 618 29.53 -20.29 -13.00
C ALA A 618 28.21 -19.58 -12.67
N LYS A 619 27.35 -19.38 -13.68
CA LYS A 619 26.04 -18.73 -13.53
C LYS A 619 25.11 -19.52 -12.59
N LEU A 620 25.01 -20.84 -12.76
CA LEU A 620 24.22 -21.68 -11.86
C LEU A 620 24.76 -21.69 -10.43
N THR A 621 26.08 -21.62 -10.25
CA THR A 621 26.72 -21.54 -8.92
C THR A 621 26.41 -20.20 -8.25
N THR A 622 26.51 -19.09 -8.99
CA THR A 622 26.15 -17.75 -8.48
C THR A 622 24.67 -17.70 -8.09
N LEU A 623 23.77 -18.15 -8.96
CA LEU A 623 22.34 -18.21 -8.68
C LEU A 623 22.01 -19.13 -7.49
N ALA A 624 22.70 -20.27 -7.36
CA ALA A 624 22.52 -21.18 -6.23
C ALA A 624 22.92 -20.53 -4.90
N ASN A 625 24.05 -19.81 -4.88
CA ASN A 625 24.52 -19.09 -3.69
C ASN A 625 23.58 -17.93 -3.31
N LEU A 626 23.11 -17.16 -4.28
CA LEU A 626 22.13 -16.09 -4.00
C LEU A 626 20.78 -16.66 -3.53
N ALA A 627 20.38 -17.80 -4.07
CA ALA A 627 19.11 -18.42 -3.74
C ALA A 627 19.02 -18.92 -2.29
N THR A 628 20.14 -19.24 -1.62
CA THR A 628 20.11 -19.66 -0.20
C THR A 628 19.60 -18.55 0.70
N ASP A 629 19.92 -17.29 0.38
CA ASP A 629 19.55 -16.13 1.18
C ASP A 629 18.16 -15.58 0.82
N ILE A 630 17.76 -15.75 -0.45
CA ILE A 630 16.50 -15.25 -1.00
C ILE A 630 15.32 -16.21 -0.72
N PHE A 631 15.55 -17.52 -0.81
CA PHE A 631 14.53 -18.56 -0.66
C PHE A 631 14.65 -19.32 0.68
N VAL A 632 15.00 -18.63 1.76
CA VAL A 632 15.04 -19.22 3.11
C VAL A 632 13.71 -19.91 3.44
N GLY A 633 13.77 -21.21 3.77
CA GLY A 633 12.59 -22.04 4.04
C GLY A 633 11.83 -22.52 2.79
N ARG A 634 12.28 -22.17 1.58
CA ARG A 634 11.68 -22.51 0.28
C ARG A 634 12.70 -23.07 -0.71
N GLU A 635 13.68 -23.80 -0.20
CA GLU A 635 14.80 -24.41 -0.95
C GLU A 635 14.35 -25.22 -2.18
N ARG A 636 13.19 -25.90 -2.08
CA ARG A 636 12.62 -26.66 -3.20
C ARG A 636 12.34 -25.79 -4.43
N PHE A 637 11.94 -24.54 -4.24
CA PHE A 637 11.69 -23.62 -5.35
C PHE A 637 12.99 -23.28 -6.08
N ALA A 638 14.06 -22.99 -5.32
CA ALA A 638 15.39 -22.73 -5.86
C ALA A 638 15.95 -23.95 -6.62
N THR A 639 15.82 -25.17 -6.07
CA THR A 639 16.23 -26.39 -6.76
C THR A 639 15.49 -26.59 -8.08
N ILE A 640 14.18 -26.37 -8.11
CA ILE A 640 13.37 -26.48 -9.34
C ILE A 640 13.77 -25.39 -10.35
N LEU A 641 14.07 -24.18 -9.90
CA LEU A 641 14.51 -23.09 -10.76
C LEU A 641 15.83 -23.43 -11.46
N LEU A 642 16.84 -23.86 -10.71
CA LEU A 642 18.15 -24.25 -11.26
C LEU A 642 18.01 -25.44 -12.20
N MET A 643 17.22 -26.45 -11.82
CA MET A 643 16.90 -27.61 -12.66
C MET A 643 16.29 -27.19 -14.00
N ARG A 644 15.29 -26.28 -13.98
CA ARG A 644 14.64 -25.78 -15.19
C ARG A 644 15.58 -24.97 -16.07
N LEU A 645 16.42 -24.11 -15.48
CA LEU A 645 17.39 -23.34 -16.24
C LEU A 645 18.39 -24.25 -16.97
N THR A 646 18.94 -25.27 -16.30
CA THR A 646 19.84 -26.23 -16.96
C THR A 646 19.12 -27.04 -18.03
N GLU A 647 17.88 -27.49 -17.77
CA GLU A 647 17.06 -28.17 -18.77
C GLU A 647 16.84 -27.30 -20.01
N THR A 648 16.52 -26.02 -19.85
CA THR A 648 16.27 -25.11 -20.97
C THR A 648 17.49 -24.98 -21.90
N VAL A 649 18.70 -24.85 -21.33
CA VAL A 649 19.94 -24.74 -22.13
C VAL A 649 20.24 -26.04 -22.87
N ILE A 650 20.14 -27.18 -22.21
CA ILE A 650 20.47 -28.48 -22.82
C ILE A 650 19.41 -28.94 -23.82
N LEU A 651 18.13 -28.61 -23.60
CA LEU A 651 17.07 -28.85 -24.58
C LEU A 651 17.28 -28.03 -25.85
N TRP A 652 17.77 -26.79 -25.75
CA TRP A 652 18.13 -26.01 -26.94
C TRP A 652 19.19 -26.72 -27.79
N LEU A 653 20.25 -27.26 -27.16
CA LEU A 653 21.28 -28.04 -27.85
C LEU A 653 20.70 -29.33 -28.48
N SER A 654 19.78 -30.00 -27.79
CA SER A 654 19.09 -31.19 -28.32
C SER A 654 18.31 -30.89 -29.60
N ASP A 655 17.60 -29.75 -29.61
CA ASP A 655 16.57 -29.45 -30.59
C ASP A 655 17.05 -28.52 -31.72
N ASP A 656 18.25 -27.94 -31.64
CA ASP A 656 18.79 -27.06 -32.67
C ASP A 656 19.17 -27.83 -33.95
N GLN A 657 18.36 -27.67 -34.99
CA GLN A 657 18.58 -28.32 -36.28
C GLN A 657 19.83 -27.82 -36.99
N ASN A 658 20.23 -26.57 -36.79
CA ASN A 658 21.41 -26.01 -37.46
C ASN A 658 22.69 -26.63 -36.89
N PHE A 659 22.80 -26.69 -35.56
CA PHE A 659 23.88 -27.39 -34.87
C PHE A 659 24.06 -28.83 -35.36
N TRP A 660 22.98 -29.61 -35.36
CA TRP A 660 23.07 -31.02 -35.77
C TRP A 660 23.29 -31.21 -37.27
N ALA A 661 22.76 -30.33 -38.13
CA ALA A 661 22.99 -30.39 -39.57
C ALA A 661 24.47 -30.16 -39.93
N GLU A 662 25.22 -29.39 -39.15
CA GLU A 662 26.66 -29.24 -39.33
C GLU A 662 27.44 -30.48 -38.86
N ILE A 663 27.11 -31.00 -37.68
CA ILE A 663 27.75 -32.21 -37.09
C ILE A 663 27.53 -33.46 -37.94
N GLU A 664 26.32 -33.63 -38.50
CA GLU A 664 25.92 -34.77 -39.32
C GLU A 664 26.17 -34.51 -40.83
N GLY A 665 26.66 -33.32 -41.19
CA GLY A 665 26.76 -32.82 -42.55
C GLY A 665 28.17 -32.87 -43.16
N PRO A 666 28.54 -31.90 -44.01
CA PRO A 666 29.77 -31.97 -44.82
C PRO A 666 31.08 -31.81 -44.04
N LYS A 667 31.04 -31.35 -42.79
CA LYS A 667 32.17 -31.31 -41.84
C LYS A 667 31.81 -32.15 -40.61
N PRO A 668 31.92 -33.49 -40.70
CA PRO A 668 31.44 -34.34 -39.63
C PRO A 668 32.33 -34.22 -38.39
N LEU A 669 31.75 -34.54 -37.23
CA LEU A 669 32.46 -34.62 -35.96
C LEU A 669 33.60 -35.66 -36.04
N GLY A 670 34.81 -35.28 -35.67
CA GLY A 670 35.96 -36.17 -35.60
C GLY A 670 36.23 -36.72 -34.20
N PRO A 671 37.27 -37.55 -34.03
CA PRO A 671 37.59 -38.22 -32.77
C PRO A 671 37.82 -37.28 -31.58
N LEU A 672 38.57 -36.19 -31.75
CA LEU A 672 38.86 -35.25 -30.66
C LEU A 672 37.62 -34.41 -30.33
N GLY A 673 36.84 -34.02 -31.35
CA GLY A 673 35.57 -33.35 -31.16
C GLY A 673 34.56 -34.21 -30.37
N LEU A 674 34.50 -35.53 -30.64
CA LEU A 674 33.66 -36.47 -29.91
C LEU A 674 34.07 -36.59 -28.42
N GLN A 675 35.37 -36.67 -28.14
CA GLN A 675 35.87 -36.70 -26.77
C GLN A 675 35.52 -35.41 -26.01
N GLN A 676 35.68 -34.23 -26.61
CA GLN A 676 35.30 -32.97 -25.99
C GLN A 676 33.79 -32.89 -25.74
N PHE A 677 32.98 -33.32 -26.72
CA PHE A 677 31.52 -33.33 -26.58
C PHE A 677 31.05 -34.24 -25.44
N TYR A 678 31.67 -35.42 -25.28
CA TYR A 678 31.38 -36.33 -24.19
C TYR A 678 31.80 -35.74 -22.84
N LEU A 679 32.99 -35.14 -22.75
CA LEU A 679 33.50 -34.45 -21.55
C LEU A 679 32.54 -33.33 -21.10
N ASP A 680 32.05 -32.54 -22.05
CA ASP A 680 31.12 -31.43 -21.83
C ASP A 680 29.78 -31.90 -21.26
N MET A 681 29.23 -32.98 -21.80
CA MET A 681 27.98 -33.57 -21.31
C MET A 681 28.16 -34.24 -19.93
N GLU A 682 29.29 -34.90 -19.70
CA GLU A 682 29.61 -35.52 -18.40
C GLU A 682 29.84 -34.44 -17.33
N PHE A 683 30.48 -33.33 -17.67
CA PHE A 683 30.62 -32.16 -16.81
C PHE A 683 29.25 -31.62 -16.35
N VAL A 684 28.28 -31.50 -17.26
CA VAL A 684 26.90 -31.09 -16.93
C VAL A 684 26.22 -32.08 -15.99
N LEU A 685 26.33 -33.38 -16.23
CA LEU A 685 25.78 -34.41 -15.33
C LEU A 685 26.40 -34.33 -13.93
N LEU A 686 27.72 -34.14 -13.85
CA LEU A 686 28.43 -34.10 -12.59
C LEU A 686 28.07 -32.87 -11.75
N PHE A 687 28.13 -31.65 -12.30
CA PHE A 687 27.83 -30.47 -11.50
C PHE A 687 26.34 -30.39 -11.11
N THR A 688 25.42 -30.82 -11.98
CA THR A 688 23.98 -30.85 -11.66
C THR A 688 23.64 -31.89 -10.60
N SER A 689 24.35 -33.04 -10.58
CA SER A 689 24.19 -34.06 -9.55
C SER A 689 24.73 -33.58 -8.20
N GLN A 690 25.92 -32.95 -8.16
CA GLN A 690 26.51 -32.40 -6.95
C GLN A 690 25.66 -31.26 -6.37
N GLY A 691 25.11 -30.42 -7.24
CA GLY A 691 24.19 -29.34 -6.87
C GLY A 691 22.76 -29.80 -6.51
N ARG A 692 22.44 -31.09 -6.66
CA ARG A 692 21.11 -31.69 -6.39
C ARG A 692 19.96 -31.16 -7.24
N TYR A 693 20.24 -30.66 -8.45
CA TYR A 693 19.23 -30.19 -9.40
C TYR A 693 19.22 -30.98 -10.73
N LEU A 694 19.90 -32.13 -10.79
CA LEU A 694 19.76 -33.07 -11.91
C LEU A 694 18.36 -33.69 -11.95
N SER A 695 17.67 -33.54 -13.08
CA SER A 695 16.37 -34.17 -13.34
C SER A 695 16.53 -35.46 -14.14
N ARG A 696 15.52 -36.35 -14.03
CA ARG A 696 15.46 -37.56 -14.87
C ARG A 696 15.35 -37.22 -16.37
N ASN A 697 14.67 -36.13 -16.69
CA ASN A 697 14.51 -35.69 -18.07
C ASN A 697 15.84 -35.20 -18.63
N LEU A 698 16.54 -34.33 -17.90
CA LEU A 698 17.87 -33.85 -18.26
C LEU A 698 18.86 -35.00 -18.47
N HIS A 699 18.88 -35.96 -17.54
CA HIS A 699 19.71 -37.16 -17.66
C HIS A 699 19.44 -37.96 -18.93
N GLN A 700 18.17 -38.11 -19.31
CA GLN A 700 17.78 -38.83 -20.51
C GLN A 700 18.12 -38.05 -21.79
N VAL A 701 17.90 -36.74 -21.79
CA VAL A 701 18.23 -35.86 -22.93
C VAL A 701 19.74 -35.89 -23.20
N ILE A 702 20.56 -35.78 -22.15
CA ILE A 702 22.03 -35.85 -22.29
C ILE A 702 22.45 -37.20 -22.88
N LYS A 703 21.89 -38.32 -22.40
CA LYS A 703 22.17 -39.64 -22.98
C LYS A 703 21.80 -39.75 -24.45
N ASN A 704 20.66 -39.18 -24.84
CA ASN A 704 20.21 -39.20 -26.22
C ASN A 704 21.13 -38.35 -27.12
N ILE A 705 21.57 -37.19 -26.63
CA ILE A 705 22.49 -36.29 -27.33
C ILE A 705 23.87 -36.96 -27.52
N ILE A 706 24.41 -37.61 -26.48
CA ILE A 706 25.66 -38.38 -26.57
C ILE A 706 25.53 -39.51 -27.60
N ALA A 707 24.45 -40.29 -27.53
CA ALA A 707 24.21 -41.38 -28.48
C ALA A 707 24.15 -40.86 -29.93
N ARG A 708 23.47 -39.73 -30.15
CA ARG A 708 23.39 -39.08 -31.47
C ARG A 708 24.77 -38.62 -31.98
N ALA A 709 25.62 -38.08 -31.12
CA ALA A 709 26.99 -37.72 -31.48
C ALA A 709 27.84 -38.95 -31.84
N ILE A 710 27.70 -40.06 -31.11
CA ILE A 710 28.37 -41.34 -31.41
C ILE A 710 27.91 -41.89 -32.77
N ASP A 711 26.61 -41.84 -33.06
CA ASP A 711 26.05 -42.26 -34.35
C ASP A 711 26.58 -41.41 -35.51
N ALA A 712 26.74 -40.09 -35.29
CA ALA A 712 27.31 -39.17 -36.29
C ALA A 712 28.76 -39.52 -36.64
N VAL A 713 29.60 -39.85 -35.65
CA VAL A 713 30.99 -40.31 -35.91
C VAL A 713 31.01 -41.68 -36.57
N THR A 714 30.14 -42.61 -36.15
CA THR A 714 30.03 -43.94 -36.75
C THR A 714 29.70 -43.85 -38.25
N ALA A 715 28.87 -42.89 -38.65
CA ALA A 715 28.52 -42.64 -40.06
C ALA A 715 29.74 -42.23 -40.93
N THR A 716 30.84 -41.77 -40.34
CA THR A 716 32.10 -41.45 -41.04
C THR A 716 32.98 -42.68 -41.30
N GLY A 717 32.64 -43.85 -40.74
CA GLY A 717 33.42 -45.08 -40.85
C GLY A 717 34.51 -45.27 -39.78
N ILE A 718 34.56 -44.38 -38.78
CA ILE A 718 35.41 -44.50 -37.59
C ILE A 718 34.67 -45.32 -36.54
N ASP A 719 35.36 -46.25 -35.87
CA ASP A 719 34.80 -46.94 -34.69
C ASP A 719 34.87 -46.01 -33.46
N PRO A 720 33.74 -45.48 -32.97
CA PRO A 720 33.73 -44.49 -31.89
C PRO A 720 34.30 -45.06 -30.58
N TYR A 721 34.15 -46.35 -30.32
CA TYR A 721 34.67 -46.98 -29.10
C TYR A 721 36.17 -47.23 -29.15
N SER A 722 36.79 -47.15 -30.33
CA SER A 722 38.24 -47.20 -30.47
C SER A 722 38.93 -45.88 -30.13
N VAL A 723 38.17 -44.77 -30.12
CA VAL A 723 38.68 -43.42 -29.89
C VAL A 723 38.24 -42.85 -28.55
N LEU A 724 37.20 -43.38 -27.90
CA LEU A 724 36.79 -42.94 -26.57
C LEU A 724 37.69 -43.56 -25.47
N PRO A 725 38.20 -42.75 -24.53
CA PRO A 725 38.76 -43.23 -23.25
C PRO A 725 37.75 -44.03 -22.42
N GLU A 726 38.20 -44.66 -21.33
CA GLU A 726 37.31 -45.30 -20.36
C GLU A 726 36.35 -44.27 -19.73
N ASP A 727 35.11 -44.67 -19.43
CA ASP A 727 34.07 -43.76 -18.91
C ASP A 727 34.51 -43.00 -17.63
N ASP A 728 35.30 -43.65 -16.78
CA ASP A 728 35.83 -43.06 -15.54
C ASP A 728 36.75 -41.86 -15.82
N TRP A 729 37.44 -41.83 -16.98
CA TRP A 729 38.33 -40.74 -17.36
C TRP A 729 37.59 -39.41 -17.50
N PHE A 730 36.44 -39.41 -18.19
CA PHE A 730 35.64 -38.19 -18.38
C PHE A 730 35.14 -37.64 -17.05
N ALA A 731 34.72 -38.54 -16.15
CA ALA A 731 34.23 -38.16 -14.83
C ALA A 731 35.35 -37.56 -13.96
N GLU A 732 36.56 -38.13 -14.01
CA GLU A 732 37.73 -37.59 -13.32
C GLU A 732 38.14 -36.21 -13.81
N VAL A 733 38.24 -36.02 -15.13
CA VAL A 733 38.61 -34.74 -15.74
C VAL A 733 37.56 -33.66 -15.44
N ALA A 734 36.28 -33.98 -15.58
CA ALA A 734 35.20 -33.07 -15.22
C ALA A 734 35.20 -32.72 -13.73
N GLN A 735 35.51 -33.68 -12.84
CA GLN A 735 35.60 -33.43 -11.40
C GLN A 735 36.80 -32.55 -11.03
N ILE A 736 37.94 -32.70 -11.72
CA ILE A 736 39.09 -31.79 -11.60
C ILE A 736 38.69 -30.39 -12.05
N ALA A 737 38.01 -30.25 -13.19
CA ALA A 737 37.53 -28.96 -13.69
C ALA A 737 36.60 -28.25 -12.70
N ILE A 738 35.64 -28.97 -12.08
CA ILE A 738 34.78 -28.41 -11.03
C ILE A 738 35.62 -27.93 -9.83
N LYS A 739 36.61 -28.70 -9.37
CA LYS A 739 37.49 -28.30 -8.25
C LYS A 739 38.33 -27.05 -8.59
N MET A 740 38.79 -26.94 -9.83
CA MET A 740 39.53 -25.76 -10.31
C MET A 740 38.62 -24.53 -10.38
N LEU A 741 37.45 -24.65 -11.01
CA LEU A 741 36.47 -23.56 -11.16
C LEU A 741 35.88 -23.08 -9.83
N THR A 742 35.87 -23.94 -8.80
CA THR A 742 35.42 -23.58 -7.44
C THR A 742 36.53 -23.08 -6.53
N GLY A 743 37.78 -22.97 -7.00
CA GLY A 743 38.92 -22.50 -6.20
C GLY A 743 39.36 -23.45 -5.09
N LYS A 744 38.91 -24.72 -5.12
CA LYS A 744 39.23 -25.76 -4.11
C LYS A 744 40.42 -26.64 -4.50
N ALA A 745 41.23 -26.21 -5.47
CA ALA A 745 42.37 -26.96 -5.98
C ALA A 745 43.56 -26.86 -5.00
N ASN A 746 43.71 -27.87 -4.13
CA ASN A 746 44.95 -28.10 -3.40
C ASN A 746 45.92 -28.91 -4.27
N PHE A 747 46.92 -28.25 -4.87
CA PHE A 747 48.06 -28.95 -5.47
C PHE A 747 49.05 -29.34 -4.39
N SER A 748 48.72 -30.41 -3.65
CA SER A 748 49.69 -31.16 -2.86
C SER A 748 49.46 -32.65 -3.10
N ASN A 749 50.44 -33.26 -3.77
CA ASN A 749 50.61 -34.69 -4.06
C ASN A 749 49.73 -35.29 -5.16
N VAL A 750 50.23 -35.23 -6.39
CA VAL A 750 50.21 -36.40 -7.29
C VAL A 750 51.61 -36.51 -7.89
N GLU A 751 52.20 -37.70 -7.73
CA GLU A 751 53.59 -38.03 -8.03
C GLU A 751 53.91 -37.90 -9.52
N GLN A 752 55.15 -37.44 -9.76
CA GLN A 752 55.88 -37.60 -11.01
C GLN A 752 55.90 -39.09 -11.42
N ASP A 753 55.54 -39.37 -12.66
CA ASP A 753 56.14 -40.50 -13.36
C ASP A 753 56.81 -40.05 -14.65
N VAL A 754 57.99 -40.63 -14.87
CA VAL A 754 59.11 -40.07 -15.61
C VAL A 754 59.21 -40.71 -16.99
N THR A 755 59.13 -39.90 -18.05
CA THR A 755 59.94 -40.11 -19.27
C THR A 755 60.29 -38.76 -19.93
N SER A 756 61.54 -38.33 -19.74
CA SER A 756 62.20 -37.22 -20.47
C SER A 756 62.54 -37.63 -21.93
N PRO A 757 63.33 -36.87 -22.73
CA PRO A 757 63.80 -35.47 -22.66
C PRO A 757 63.77 -34.70 -24.01
N ASN A 758 63.71 -33.35 -24.01
CA ASN A 758 64.77 -32.47 -24.57
C ASN A 758 64.37 -31.00 -24.78
N GLN A 759 65.26 -30.15 -24.25
CA GLN A 759 65.83 -28.94 -24.87
C GLN A 759 65.03 -27.64 -25.00
N SER A 760 65.36 -26.76 -24.04
CA SER A 760 66.02 -25.45 -24.24
C SER A 760 65.29 -24.32 -24.98
N ALA A 761 64.99 -23.29 -24.20
CA ALA A 761 65.27 -21.87 -24.46
C ALA A 761 65.34 -21.41 -25.92
N ARG A 762 64.33 -20.64 -26.33
CA ARG A 762 64.47 -19.59 -27.35
C ARG A 762 63.62 -18.38 -27.00
N SER A 763 64.29 -17.33 -26.56
CA SER A 763 63.84 -15.95 -26.68
C SER A 763 63.94 -15.51 -28.15
N SER A 764 62.84 -15.06 -28.74
CA SER A 764 62.87 -14.07 -29.83
C SER A 764 61.50 -13.43 -30.03
N HIS A 765 61.48 -12.11 -29.93
CA HIS A 765 60.40 -11.19 -30.27
C HIS A 765 59.70 -11.51 -31.61
N GLY A 766 58.38 -11.36 -31.61
CA GLY A 766 57.54 -11.17 -32.78
C GLY A 766 56.31 -10.36 -32.37
N SER A 767 56.16 -9.20 -32.99
CA SER A 767 55.12 -8.20 -32.78
C SER A 767 53.70 -8.71 -33.07
N GLU A 768 52.78 -8.54 -32.12
CA GLU A 768 51.35 -8.49 -32.40
C GLU A 768 50.85 -7.06 -32.23
N THR A 769 50.44 -6.48 -33.35
CA THR A 769 49.68 -5.24 -33.41
C THR A 769 48.19 -5.55 -33.31
N GLY A 770 47.60 -5.18 -32.17
CA GLY A 770 46.33 -4.46 -32.10
C GLY A 770 45.04 -5.22 -32.37
N PHE A 771 44.41 -5.70 -31.30
CA PHE A 771 43.03 -5.35 -30.93
C PHE A 771 42.89 -5.47 -29.40
N SER A 772 43.38 -4.46 -28.69
CA SER A 772 43.09 -4.29 -27.26
C SER A 772 41.74 -3.59 -27.16
N GLN A 773 40.66 -4.34 -26.90
CA GLN A 773 39.49 -3.76 -26.28
C GLN A 773 39.89 -3.32 -24.87
N HIS A 774 39.88 -2.01 -24.63
CA HIS A 774 40.00 -1.42 -23.30
C HIS A 774 38.77 -1.81 -22.46
N TYR A 775 38.79 -3.00 -21.85
CA TYR A 775 38.13 -3.20 -20.57
C TYR A 775 39.00 -2.52 -19.50
N ARG A 776 38.39 -1.68 -18.66
CA ARG A 776 39.08 -1.13 -17.49
C ARG A 776 39.38 -2.28 -16.54
N ASP A 777 40.65 -2.63 -16.40
CA ASP A 777 41.12 -3.55 -15.36
C ASP A 777 40.88 -2.88 -13.99
N GLU A 778 39.89 -3.35 -13.23
CA GLU A 778 39.76 -3.00 -11.81
C GLU A 778 40.88 -3.70 -11.03
N THR A 779 41.81 -2.94 -10.45
CA THR A 779 42.84 -3.52 -9.59
C THR A 779 42.22 -3.94 -8.24
N ARG A 780 42.07 -5.25 -8.02
CA ARG A 780 41.44 -5.84 -6.83
C ARG A 780 42.48 -6.39 -5.85
N TYR A 781 42.28 -6.09 -4.56
CA TYR A 781 43.16 -6.47 -3.44
C TYR A 781 42.37 -7.22 -2.39
N ASN A 782 42.55 -8.53 -2.26
CA ASN A 782 41.87 -9.33 -1.24
C ASN A 782 42.72 -9.44 0.02
N VAL A 783 42.14 -9.20 1.21
CA VAL A 783 42.87 -9.28 2.49
C VAL A 783 43.51 -10.66 2.75
N PHE A 784 42.98 -11.74 2.18
CA PHE A 784 43.60 -13.07 2.26
C PHE A 784 44.99 -13.14 1.61
N ASP A 785 45.18 -12.43 0.49
CA ASP A 785 46.47 -12.38 -0.22
C ASP A 785 47.58 -11.72 0.61
N TYR A 786 47.18 -11.02 1.68
CA TYR A 786 48.06 -10.32 2.61
C TYR A 786 48.18 -11.00 3.99
N GLY A 787 47.66 -12.23 4.10
CA GLY A 787 47.84 -13.10 5.27
C GLY A 787 46.74 -12.99 6.33
N ALA A 788 45.55 -12.48 5.98
CA ALA A 788 44.39 -12.58 6.87
C ALA A 788 43.94 -14.05 7.00
N ILE A 789 43.38 -14.41 8.15
CA ILE A 789 42.88 -15.76 8.43
C ILE A 789 41.36 -15.78 8.41
N GLY A 790 40.67 -14.77 8.96
CA GLY A 790 39.20 -14.70 8.91
C GLY A 790 38.47 -15.67 9.85
N ASP A 791 39.13 -16.13 10.93
CA ASP A 791 38.56 -17.07 11.92
C ASP A 791 37.86 -16.39 13.11
N GLY A 792 37.84 -15.06 13.16
CA GLY A 792 37.28 -14.21 14.20
C GLY A 792 38.05 -14.23 15.53
N GLN A 793 39.23 -14.87 15.57
CA GLN A 793 40.04 -15.07 16.77
C GLN A 793 41.47 -14.55 16.59
N THR A 794 42.06 -14.81 15.43
CA THR A 794 43.38 -14.34 15.06
C THR A 794 43.32 -12.85 14.71
N ASP A 795 44.33 -12.11 15.15
CA ASP A 795 44.45 -10.67 14.85
C ASP A 795 44.87 -10.46 13.39
N ASP A 796 43.91 -10.07 12.56
CA ASP A 796 44.05 -9.83 11.12
C ASP A 796 44.50 -8.39 10.78
N SER A 797 44.72 -7.54 11.79
CA SER A 797 45.06 -6.11 11.59
C SER A 797 46.27 -5.88 10.69
N GLU A 798 47.32 -6.68 10.83
CA GLU A 798 48.52 -6.51 10.02
C GLU A 798 48.26 -6.83 8.54
N ALA A 799 47.43 -7.83 8.25
CA ALA A 799 47.04 -8.19 6.89
C ALA A 799 46.20 -7.08 6.24
N PHE A 800 45.23 -6.51 6.97
CA PHE A 800 44.43 -5.38 6.50
C PHE A 800 45.29 -4.15 6.18
N VAL A 801 46.25 -3.81 7.05
CA VAL A 801 47.17 -2.68 6.81
C VAL A 801 48.07 -2.94 5.60
N LYS A 802 48.55 -4.18 5.40
CA LYS A 802 49.35 -4.54 4.22
C LYS A 802 48.53 -4.45 2.92
N ALA A 803 47.31 -5.00 2.93
CA ALA A 803 46.38 -4.92 1.80
C ALA A 803 46.05 -3.46 1.45
N TRP A 804 45.75 -2.63 2.46
CA TRP A 804 45.48 -1.21 2.27
C TRP A 804 46.67 -0.46 1.68
N LYS A 805 47.89 -0.69 2.20
CA LYS A 805 49.10 -0.04 1.68
C LYS A 805 49.38 -0.42 0.22
N ALA A 806 49.15 -1.67 -0.14
CA ALA A 806 49.28 -2.12 -1.53
C ALA A 806 48.24 -1.43 -2.42
N ALA A 807 46.97 -1.48 -2.03
CA ALA A 807 45.88 -0.85 -2.77
C ALA A 807 46.09 0.67 -2.93
N CYS A 808 46.29 1.37 -1.82
CA CYS A 808 46.46 2.83 -1.78
C CYS A 808 47.76 3.32 -2.45
N GLY A 809 48.80 2.48 -2.51
CA GLY A 809 50.10 2.80 -3.11
C GLY A 809 50.20 2.55 -4.62
N THR A 810 49.15 2.04 -5.27
CA THR A 810 49.19 1.67 -6.69
C THR A 810 49.11 2.91 -7.59
N ALA A 811 50.10 3.08 -8.47
CA ALA A 811 50.25 4.26 -9.32
C ALA A 811 49.71 4.10 -10.75
N GLU A 812 48.98 3.01 -11.03
CA GLU A 812 48.46 2.77 -12.38
C GLU A 812 47.44 3.84 -12.76
N ALA A 813 47.78 4.55 -13.84
CA ALA A 813 47.11 5.76 -14.26
C ALA A 813 45.75 5.44 -14.91
N GLY A 814 44.65 5.55 -14.15
CA GLY A 814 43.33 5.43 -14.77
C GLY A 814 42.15 5.48 -13.82
N ASP A 815 41.98 4.44 -13.01
CA ASP A 815 40.67 3.98 -12.53
C ASP A 815 40.66 3.46 -11.08
N LEU A 816 39.45 3.09 -10.65
CA LEU A 816 39.04 2.56 -9.35
C LEU A 816 39.97 1.46 -8.82
N THR A 817 40.40 1.56 -7.56
CA THR A 817 41.15 0.50 -6.86
C THR A 817 40.29 -0.09 -5.74
N THR A 818 40.12 -1.41 -5.75
CA THR A 818 39.19 -2.09 -4.85
C THR A 818 39.93 -2.96 -3.83
N LEU A 819 39.74 -2.71 -2.54
CA LEU A 819 40.12 -3.62 -1.45
C LEU A 819 38.89 -4.40 -1.01
N ILE A 820 38.98 -5.73 -1.02
CA ILE A 820 37.90 -6.65 -0.70
C ILE A 820 38.15 -7.31 0.65
N VAL A 821 37.17 -7.23 1.53
CA VAL A 821 37.03 -8.01 2.77
C VAL A 821 35.98 -9.11 2.50
N PRO A 822 36.39 -10.37 2.24
CA PRO A 822 35.50 -11.48 1.87
C PRO A 822 34.52 -11.89 2.99
N PRO A 823 33.54 -12.78 2.73
CA PRO A 823 32.49 -13.16 3.68
C PRO A 823 32.98 -14.12 4.79
N GLU A 824 33.99 -13.70 5.55
CA GLU A 824 34.51 -14.38 6.75
C GLU A 824 34.53 -13.42 7.96
N THR A 825 34.99 -13.86 9.13
CA THR A 825 35.04 -13.00 10.34
C THR A 825 36.47 -12.59 10.67
N PHE A 826 36.79 -11.31 10.57
CA PHE A 826 38.14 -10.79 10.80
C PHE A 826 38.21 -10.05 12.14
N SER A 827 39.09 -10.51 13.04
CA SER A 827 39.31 -9.78 14.30
C SER A 827 40.39 -8.75 14.11
N LEU A 828 40.05 -7.46 14.29
CA LEU A 828 41.00 -6.36 14.13
C LEU A 828 41.24 -5.64 15.46
N GLN A 829 42.49 -5.42 15.80
CA GLN A 829 42.93 -4.36 16.71
C GLN A 829 42.67 -2.97 16.08
N PRO A 830 42.88 -1.86 16.83
CA PRO A 830 42.81 -0.53 16.25
C PRO A 830 43.71 -0.39 15.01
N VAL A 831 43.14 0.12 13.91
CA VAL A 831 43.80 0.20 12.60
C VAL A 831 43.56 1.58 11.98
N ILE A 832 44.63 2.14 11.39
CA ILE A 832 44.59 3.38 10.63
C ILE A 832 44.85 3.07 9.15
N PHE A 833 43.87 3.39 8.31
CA PHE A 833 43.90 3.38 6.86
C PHE A 833 44.23 4.79 6.34
N ALA A 834 45.52 5.07 6.21
CA ALA A 834 46.01 6.41 5.85
C ALA A 834 46.15 6.60 4.34
N GLY A 835 45.81 7.80 3.86
CA GLY A 835 46.16 8.35 2.56
C GLY A 835 47.27 9.43 2.66
N PRO A 836 47.47 10.26 1.62
CA PRO A 836 46.74 10.24 0.35
C PRO A 836 47.07 8.99 -0.47
N CYS A 837 46.07 8.44 -1.16
CA CYS A 837 46.27 7.33 -2.08
C CYS A 837 46.70 7.83 -3.46
N THR A 838 47.50 7.02 -4.14
CA THR A 838 47.93 7.31 -5.51
C THR A 838 46.79 7.03 -6.49
N SER A 839 45.95 6.04 -6.18
CA SER A 839 44.70 5.75 -6.88
C SER A 839 43.72 6.93 -6.79
N LYS A 840 42.97 7.17 -7.89
CA LYS A 840 41.99 8.26 -7.95
C LYS A 840 40.77 8.02 -7.06
N THR A 841 40.32 6.77 -6.97
CA THR A 841 39.17 6.35 -6.17
C THR A 841 39.53 5.07 -5.44
N MET A 842 39.30 5.06 -4.13
CA MET A 842 39.48 3.89 -3.28
C MET A 842 38.12 3.28 -2.98
N HIS A 843 37.94 2.00 -3.29
CA HIS A 843 36.73 1.25 -2.98
C HIS A 843 37.04 0.17 -1.94
N PHE A 844 36.47 0.29 -0.75
CA PHE A 844 36.65 -0.64 0.35
C PHE A 844 35.36 -1.47 0.51
N VAL A 845 35.37 -2.70 -0.02
CA VAL A 845 34.21 -3.59 -0.06
C VAL A 845 34.22 -4.52 1.15
N VAL A 846 33.18 -4.48 1.98
CA VAL A 846 33.04 -5.31 3.18
C VAL A 846 31.91 -6.32 3.01
N LEU A 847 32.25 -7.58 2.74
CA LEU A 847 31.29 -8.69 2.61
C LEU A 847 31.20 -9.54 3.89
N GLY A 848 32.26 -9.56 4.69
CA GLY A 848 32.36 -10.32 5.94
C GLY A 848 32.07 -9.51 7.21
N ASN A 849 32.39 -10.10 8.35
CA ASN A 849 32.28 -9.46 9.66
C ASN A 849 33.65 -8.94 10.09
N VAL A 850 33.73 -7.67 10.45
CA VAL A 850 34.91 -7.07 11.09
C VAL A 850 34.56 -6.89 12.56
N VAL A 851 35.31 -7.53 13.44
CA VAL A 851 34.98 -7.60 14.87
C VAL A 851 36.11 -7.04 15.76
N ALA A 852 35.74 -6.20 16.72
CA ALA A 852 36.69 -5.63 17.67
C ALA A 852 37.04 -6.62 18.80
N PRO A 853 38.11 -6.39 19.58
CA PRO A 853 38.45 -7.25 20.70
C PRO A 853 37.34 -7.25 21.76
N LYS A 854 36.89 -8.46 22.15
CA LYS A 854 35.73 -8.68 23.03
C LYS A 854 35.88 -8.12 24.45
N THR A 855 37.09 -8.09 24.97
CA THR A 855 37.39 -7.71 26.36
C THR A 855 38.36 -6.54 26.40
N LEU A 856 38.21 -5.62 27.36
CA LEU A 856 39.08 -4.43 27.49
C LEU A 856 40.59 -4.72 27.57
N ASP A 857 40.98 -5.89 28.09
CA ASP A 857 42.38 -6.32 28.20
C ASP A 857 42.94 -6.88 26.88
N ALA A 858 42.06 -7.24 25.94
CA ALA A 858 42.45 -7.72 24.61
C ALA A 858 42.72 -6.57 23.62
N TRP A 859 42.34 -5.33 23.97
CA TRP A 859 42.73 -4.14 23.20
C TRP A 859 44.19 -3.81 23.48
N LYS A 860 45.03 -3.85 22.44
CA LYS A 860 46.48 -3.57 22.56
C LYS A 860 46.79 -2.13 22.93
N GLU A 861 45.89 -1.20 22.60
CA GLU A 861 46.05 0.22 22.87
C GLU A 861 44.71 0.91 23.16
N CYS A 862 44.78 2.16 23.61
CA CYS A 862 43.62 3.03 23.80
C CYS A 862 43.55 4.05 22.66
N PRO A 863 42.84 3.73 21.56
CA PRO A 863 42.74 4.63 20.43
C PRO A 863 42.01 5.93 20.82
N SER A 864 42.61 7.06 20.44
CA SER A 864 42.12 8.40 20.80
C SER A 864 40.89 8.84 19.98
N HIS A 865 40.70 8.27 18.79
CA HIS A 865 39.73 8.75 17.79
C HIS A 865 38.77 7.64 17.32
N GLY A 866 39.27 6.55 16.73
CA GLY A 866 38.45 5.44 16.26
C GLY A 866 39.15 4.08 16.38
N TRP A 867 38.37 3.01 16.39
CA TRP A 867 38.86 1.64 16.25
C TRP A 867 39.31 1.39 14.82
N LEU A 868 38.47 1.71 13.84
CA LEU A 868 38.85 1.74 12.43
C LEU A 868 38.89 3.21 11.98
N GLU A 869 40.05 3.68 11.53
CA GLU A 869 40.23 5.09 11.23
C GLU A 869 40.73 5.29 9.80
N PHE A 870 40.00 6.06 9.00
CA PHE A 870 40.39 6.48 7.65
C PHE A 870 40.84 7.93 7.70
N VAL A 871 42.06 8.20 7.22
CA VAL A 871 42.68 9.52 7.36
C VAL A 871 43.23 10.02 6.02
N GLY A 872 42.77 11.17 5.56
CA GLY A 872 43.33 11.84 4.38
C GLY A 872 43.08 11.09 3.07
N VAL A 873 41.96 10.38 2.97
CA VAL A 873 41.59 9.59 1.78
C VAL A 873 40.49 10.32 1.01
N THR A 874 40.78 10.76 -0.20
CA THR A 874 39.80 11.42 -1.10
C THR A 874 39.18 10.39 -2.05
N ASN A 875 37.90 10.56 -2.41
CA ASN A 875 37.14 9.64 -3.28
C ASN A 875 37.10 8.22 -2.71
N LEU A 876 36.59 8.10 -1.49
CA LEU A 876 36.50 6.83 -0.77
C LEU A 876 35.06 6.31 -0.85
N ILE A 877 34.90 5.11 -1.40
CA ILE A 877 33.63 4.38 -1.42
C ILE A 877 33.76 3.21 -0.46
N ILE A 878 32.86 3.09 0.51
CA ILE A 878 32.79 1.95 1.42
C ILE A 878 31.39 1.36 1.35
N ASN A 879 31.30 0.09 0.94
CA ASN A 879 30.01 -0.60 0.87
C ASN A 879 30.13 -2.11 1.05
N GLY A 880 28.98 -2.77 1.12
CA GLY A 880 28.87 -4.23 1.12
C GLY A 880 27.83 -4.72 2.13
N SER A 881 27.60 -6.04 2.15
CA SER A 881 26.62 -6.69 3.04
C SER A 881 27.19 -7.05 4.42
N GLY A 882 28.45 -6.73 4.67
CA GLY A 882 29.18 -7.09 5.87
C GLY A 882 28.76 -6.33 7.13
N THR A 883 29.28 -6.80 8.27
CA THR A 883 28.99 -6.21 9.60
C THR A 883 30.25 -5.65 10.23
N ILE A 884 30.17 -4.45 10.79
CA ILE A 884 31.19 -3.85 11.65
C ILE A 884 30.71 -3.96 13.10
N ASP A 885 31.22 -4.94 13.86
CA ASP A 885 30.84 -5.18 15.26
C ASP A 885 31.94 -4.67 16.21
N GLY A 886 31.64 -3.59 16.92
CA GLY A 886 32.56 -2.95 17.85
C GLY A 886 32.71 -3.66 19.20
N GLN A 887 31.92 -4.71 19.48
CA GLN A 887 31.91 -5.48 20.74
C GLN A 887 31.93 -4.60 22.02
N GLY A 888 31.23 -3.46 21.98
CA GLY A 888 31.33 -2.34 22.93
C GLY A 888 30.90 -2.64 24.37
N SER A 889 30.24 -3.77 24.64
CA SER A 889 29.71 -4.11 25.97
C SER A 889 30.75 -4.08 27.10
N ALA A 890 32.01 -4.38 26.80
CA ALA A 890 33.11 -4.30 27.77
C ALA A 890 33.48 -2.86 28.13
N TRP A 891 33.30 -1.92 27.19
CA TRP A 891 33.55 -0.49 27.37
C TRP A 891 32.44 0.24 28.13
N TRP A 892 31.21 -0.26 28.09
CA TRP A 892 30.07 0.37 28.75
C TRP A 892 30.00 0.08 30.25
N ARG A 893 30.62 -1.01 30.72
CA ARG A 893 30.55 -1.47 32.12
C ARG A 893 31.69 -0.99 33.00
N ASN A 894 32.83 -0.63 32.42
CA ASN A 894 34.07 -0.33 33.15
C ASN A 894 34.62 1.03 32.74
N GLU A 895 34.81 1.93 33.70
CA GLU A 895 35.56 3.18 33.52
C GLU A 895 37.07 2.87 33.49
N LYS A 896 37.60 2.48 32.33
CA LYS A 896 39.06 2.51 32.09
C LYS A 896 39.49 3.98 32.01
N ASN A 897 40.74 4.31 32.36
CA ASN A 897 41.37 5.62 32.09
C ASN A 897 41.61 5.84 30.58
N CYS A 898 40.67 5.45 29.72
CA CYS A 898 40.74 5.54 28.28
C CYS A 898 39.40 6.03 27.74
N LYS A 899 39.45 6.93 26.77
CA LYS A 899 38.26 7.40 26.07
C LYS A 899 37.71 6.26 25.21
N ARG A 900 36.38 6.11 25.16
CA ARG A 900 35.72 5.13 24.29
C ARG A 900 35.96 5.51 22.82
N PRO A 901 36.56 4.61 22.01
CA PRO A 901 36.77 4.91 20.60
C PRO A 901 35.48 4.84 19.80
N LYS A 902 35.43 5.59 18.70
CA LYS A 902 34.38 5.43 17.69
C LYS A 902 34.58 4.10 16.94
N GLY A 903 33.50 3.52 16.39
CA GLY A 903 33.58 2.28 15.62
C GLY A 903 34.40 2.49 14.36
N ILE A 904 33.91 3.36 13.48
CA ILE A 904 34.64 3.88 12.32
C ILE A 904 34.76 5.40 12.43
N ASN A 905 35.94 5.95 12.14
CA ASN A 905 36.19 7.39 12.10
C ASN A 905 36.78 7.80 10.75
N PHE A 906 36.18 8.81 10.12
CA PHE A 906 36.67 9.46 8.90
C PHE A 906 37.21 10.84 9.25
N HIS A 907 38.49 11.05 8.97
CA HIS A 907 39.17 12.32 9.23
C HIS A 907 39.82 12.84 7.95
N LYS A 908 39.40 14.02 7.47
CA LYS A 908 39.90 14.60 6.21
C LYS A 908 39.67 13.70 5.01
N CYS A 909 38.49 13.11 4.92
CA CYS A 909 38.07 12.25 3.82
C CYS A 909 37.01 12.98 2.98
N ASP A 910 37.45 13.58 1.87
CA ASP A 910 36.57 14.30 0.96
C ASP A 910 36.02 13.37 -0.13
N ASN A 911 34.78 13.62 -0.59
CA ASN A 911 34.08 12.74 -1.55
C ASN A 911 33.95 11.32 -1.00
N LEU A 912 33.32 11.19 0.16
CA LEU A 912 33.09 9.91 0.85
C LEU A 912 31.69 9.37 0.53
N GLU A 913 31.59 8.12 0.13
CA GLU A 913 30.34 7.37 0.03
C GLU A 913 30.38 6.17 0.99
N LEU A 914 29.39 6.03 1.87
CA LEU A 914 29.26 4.92 2.81
C LEU A 914 27.84 4.34 2.75
N ASN A 915 27.69 3.08 2.33
CA ASN A 915 26.36 2.46 2.22
C ASN A 915 26.29 0.94 2.45
N LEU A 916 25.07 0.44 2.63
CA LEU A 916 24.68 -0.98 2.73
C LEU A 916 25.20 -1.77 3.94
N LEU A 917 26.09 -1.20 4.75
CA LEU A 917 26.71 -1.89 5.89
C LEU A 917 25.83 -1.92 7.15
N THR A 918 26.06 -2.96 7.96
CA THR A 918 25.51 -3.09 9.30
C THR A 918 26.56 -2.72 10.35
N HIS A 919 26.26 -1.77 11.23
CA HIS A 919 27.13 -1.38 12.35
C HIS A 919 26.49 -1.79 13.67
N VAL A 920 27.24 -2.50 14.50
CA VAL A 920 26.70 -3.10 15.73
C VAL A 920 27.62 -2.80 16.91
N ASN A 921 27.02 -2.44 18.04
CA ASN A 921 27.66 -2.40 19.37
C ASN A 921 29.00 -1.63 19.39
N SER A 922 29.07 -0.42 18.86
CA SER A 922 30.29 0.39 18.95
C SER A 922 30.66 0.72 20.41
N PRO A 923 31.96 0.77 20.80
CA PRO A 923 32.39 1.23 22.12
C PRO A 923 31.90 2.64 22.47
N GLY A 924 31.96 3.56 21.50
CA GLY A 924 31.40 4.91 21.53
C GLY A 924 30.50 5.13 20.32
N ALA A 925 30.57 6.29 19.67
CA ALA A 925 29.81 6.54 18.43
C ALA A 925 30.14 5.50 17.34
N HIS A 926 29.17 5.12 16.51
CA HIS A 926 29.37 4.11 15.47
C HIS A 926 30.17 4.68 14.31
N ILE A 927 29.81 5.89 13.85
CA ILE A 927 30.46 6.57 12.74
C ILE A 927 30.84 7.99 13.18
N GLY A 928 32.10 8.37 12.98
CA GLY A 928 32.59 9.74 13.13
C GLY A 928 32.97 10.35 11.79
N ILE A 929 32.50 11.57 11.53
CA ILE A 929 32.86 12.39 10.37
C ILE A 929 33.51 13.67 10.89
N ASN A 930 34.77 13.89 10.52
CA ASN A 930 35.54 15.03 11.01
C ASN A 930 36.37 15.66 9.90
N GLN A 931 36.21 16.98 9.69
CA GLN A 931 36.98 17.72 8.67
C GLN A 931 36.82 17.15 7.26
N CYS A 932 35.62 16.72 6.90
CA CYS A 932 35.32 16.14 5.59
C CYS A 932 34.43 17.09 4.77
N ASN A 933 34.55 17.07 3.46
CA ASN A 933 33.64 17.73 2.53
C ASN A 933 33.06 16.78 1.48
N ASN A 934 31.77 16.96 1.16
CA ASN A 934 31.03 16.14 0.19
C ASN A 934 30.95 14.66 0.62
N ILE A 935 30.04 14.38 1.54
CA ILE A 935 29.83 13.05 2.13
C ILE A 935 28.42 12.58 1.83
N ASP A 936 28.28 11.32 1.42
CA ASP A 936 27.01 10.65 1.17
C ASP A 936 26.93 9.34 1.99
N ILE A 937 25.97 9.24 2.90
CA ILE A 937 25.77 8.07 3.76
C ILE A 937 24.34 7.58 3.63
N HIS A 938 24.15 6.33 3.20
CA HIS A 938 22.79 5.81 3.01
C HIS A 938 22.63 4.31 3.19
N HIS A 939 21.38 3.87 3.41
CA HIS A 939 21.04 2.44 3.47
C HIS A 939 21.85 1.67 4.53
N LEU A 940 22.20 2.32 5.64
CA LEU A 940 22.87 1.67 6.77
C LEU A 940 21.87 1.11 7.78
N THR A 941 22.31 0.08 8.51
CA THR A 941 21.63 -0.40 9.72
C THR A 941 22.58 -0.25 10.91
N ILE A 942 22.27 0.67 11.83
CA ILE A 942 23.09 0.95 13.02
C ILE A 942 22.34 0.52 14.27
N SER A 943 22.95 -0.33 15.10
CA SER A 943 22.30 -0.84 16.31
C SER A 943 23.21 -1.01 17.53
N ALA A 944 22.71 -0.59 18.70
CA ALA A 944 23.26 -0.88 20.01
C ALA A 944 22.12 -0.92 21.05
N PRO A 945 22.32 -1.53 22.24
CA PRO A 945 21.31 -1.53 23.31
C PRO A 945 20.84 -0.12 23.70
N GLU A 946 19.57 0.04 24.07
CA GLU A 946 19.01 1.35 24.48
C GLU A 946 19.73 1.95 25.71
N ASP A 947 20.34 1.12 26.55
CA ASP A 947 21.10 1.52 27.74
C ASP A 947 22.61 1.68 27.50
N SER A 948 23.09 1.53 26.26
CA SER A 948 24.51 1.70 25.95
C SER A 948 24.92 3.18 25.95
N PRO A 949 25.85 3.60 26.82
CA PRO A 949 26.17 5.02 26.97
C PRO A 949 26.99 5.53 25.76
N ASN A 950 26.67 6.74 25.29
CA ASN A 950 27.40 7.48 24.24
C ASN A 950 27.71 6.66 22.97
N THR A 951 26.77 5.79 22.59
CA THR A 951 26.85 5.00 21.36
C THR A 951 26.12 5.69 20.23
N ASP A 952 26.44 6.95 19.99
CA ASP A 952 25.80 7.78 18.98
C ASP A 952 25.87 7.07 17.61
N GLY A 953 24.87 7.25 16.75
CA GLY A 953 24.86 6.64 15.43
C GLY A 953 25.93 7.27 14.53
N ILE A 954 25.71 8.54 14.19
CA ILE A 954 26.62 9.32 13.34
C ILE A 954 26.95 10.66 14.02
N ASP A 955 28.23 10.88 14.30
CA ASP A 955 28.77 12.15 14.80
C ASP A 955 29.39 12.96 13.66
N ILE A 956 28.95 14.19 13.46
CA ILE A 956 29.44 15.09 12.42
C ILE A 956 30.12 16.30 13.07
N SER A 957 31.33 16.65 12.64
CA SER A 957 32.08 17.80 13.18
C SER A 957 32.99 18.41 12.12
N ASN A 958 33.08 19.74 12.06
CA ASN A 958 33.95 20.45 11.11
C ASN A 958 33.78 20.03 9.63
N SER A 959 32.57 19.64 9.21
CA SER A 959 32.33 19.04 7.89
C SER A 959 31.21 19.75 7.12
N THR A 960 31.34 19.81 5.80
CA THR A 960 30.41 20.52 4.90
C THR A 960 29.88 19.64 3.78
N HIS A 961 28.66 19.93 3.28
CA HIS A 961 28.00 19.15 2.23
C HIS A 961 27.86 17.67 2.62
N VAL A 962 27.10 17.41 3.69
CA VAL A 962 26.87 16.06 4.21
C VAL A 962 25.45 15.65 3.91
N ASN A 963 25.27 14.53 3.21
CA ASN A 963 23.98 13.95 2.90
C ASN A 963 23.85 12.60 3.63
N ILE A 964 22.79 12.43 4.42
CA ILE A 964 22.50 11.19 5.16
C ILE A 964 21.05 10.79 4.89
N HIS A 965 20.82 9.60 4.33
CA HIS A 965 19.46 9.20 3.99
C HIS A 965 19.16 7.71 4.07
N ASP A 966 17.87 7.37 4.13
CA ASP A 966 17.34 6.00 4.04
C ASP A 966 18.04 5.02 5.00
N THR A 967 18.26 5.44 6.25
CA THR A 967 19.11 4.74 7.23
C THR A 967 18.32 4.46 8.51
N TYR A 968 18.52 3.27 9.08
CA TYR A 968 17.99 2.90 10.40
C TYR A 968 19.04 3.06 11.49
N ILE A 969 18.68 3.74 12.59
CA ILE A 969 19.57 3.99 13.72
C ILE A 969 18.82 3.73 15.02
N GLY A 970 19.23 2.71 15.78
CA GLY A 970 18.71 2.42 17.11
C GLY A 970 19.83 2.20 18.11
N THR A 971 20.10 3.14 19.00
CA THR A 971 21.23 3.09 19.94
C THR A 971 20.84 3.62 21.32
N GLY A 972 21.78 3.66 22.28
CA GLY A 972 21.58 4.32 23.57
C GLY A 972 21.93 5.81 23.61
N ALA A 973 22.20 6.46 22.47
CA ALA A 973 22.54 7.87 22.40
C ALA A 973 21.93 8.57 21.16
N ASP A 974 22.48 9.70 20.70
CA ASP A 974 21.90 10.42 19.56
C ASP A 974 21.94 9.54 18.30
N CYS A 975 20.88 9.56 17.49
CA CYS A 975 20.90 8.91 16.19
C CYS A 975 21.90 9.62 15.28
N ILE A 976 21.82 10.95 15.24
CA ILE A 976 22.77 11.81 14.54
C ILE A 976 23.07 13.02 15.44
N ALA A 977 24.35 13.27 15.70
CA ALA A 977 24.84 14.42 16.44
C ALA A 977 25.65 15.34 15.53
N ILE A 978 25.26 16.61 15.44
CA ILE A 978 25.90 17.63 14.61
C ILE A 978 26.62 18.62 15.52
N HIS A 979 27.94 18.60 15.49
CA HIS A 979 28.80 19.46 16.30
C HIS A 979 29.26 20.69 15.50
N THR A 980 30.05 21.54 16.16
CA THR A 980 30.58 22.78 15.60
C THR A 980 31.42 22.59 14.34
N GLY A 981 31.49 23.65 13.54
CA GLY A 981 32.21 23.71 12.28
C GLY A 981 31.48 23.02 11.12
N SER A 982 30.25 22.56 11.32
CA SER A 982 29.47 21.86 10.30
C SER A 982 28.40 22.74 9.64
N SER A 983 28.29 22.64 8.31
CA SER A 983 27.23 23.30 7.55
C SER A 983 26.76 22.50 6.35
N ASP A 984 25.59 22.84 5.82
CA ASP A 984 25.02 22.25 4.61
C ASP A 984 24.85 20.73 4.77
N VAL A 985 24.11 20.36 5.82
CA VAL A 985 23.83 18.96 6.19
C VAL A 985 22.37 18.65 5.85
N ASN A 986 22.16 17.67 5.00
CA ASN A 986 20.87 17.15 4.59
C ASN A 986 20.64 15.77 5.19
N ILE A 987 19.52 15.60 5.90
CA ILE A 987 19.16 14.36 6.59
C ILE A 987 17.73 13.98 6.17
N THR A 988 17.55 12.88 5.44
CA THR A 988 16.22 12.50 4.94
C THR A 988 15.89 11.04 5.23
N ASN A 989 14.62 10.74 5.50
CA ASN A 989 14.13 9.35 5.65
C ASN A 989 14.89 8.53 6.71
N ILE A 990 15.20 9.11 7.88
CA ILE A 990 15.87 8.39 8.97
C ILE A 990 14.84 7.71 9.87
N ALA A 991 15.02 6.41 10.10
CA ALA A 991 14.28 5.66 11.12
C ALA A 991 15.10 5.65 12.42
N CYS A 992 14.83 6.62 13.30
CA CYS A 992 15.56 6.80 14.55
C CYS A 992 14.77 6.22 15.72
N GLY A 993 15.35 5.25 16.45
CA GLY A 993 14.80 4.81 17.71
C GLY A 993 14.91 3.31 18.00
N PRO A 994 15.23 2.91 19.25
CA PRO A 994 15.43 3.77 20.43
C PRO A 994 16.71 4.64 20.36
N GLY A 995 16.85 5.63 21.24
CA GLY A 995 17.98 6.59 21.25
C GLY A 995 17.59 8.00 21.68
N HIS A 996 18.43 9.00 21.45
CA HIS A 996 18.26 10.39 21.90
C HIS A 996 17.77 11.36 20.82
N GLY A 997 17.46 10.88 19.60
CA GLY A 997 16.94 11.71 18.51
C GLY A 997 18.03 12.26 17.59
N ILE A 998 17.70 13.32 16.84
CA ILE A 998 18.66 14.06 16.01
C ILE A 998 18.99 15.36 16.72
N SER A 999 20.27 15.56 17.01
CA SER A 999 20.76 16.62 17.88
C SER A 999 21.74 17.55 17.17
N VAL A 1000 21.50 18.86 17.25
CA VAL A 1000 22.53 19.88 17.02
C VAL A 1000 23.17 20.20 18.36
N GLY A 1001 24.46 19.90 18.49
CA GLY A 1001 25.24 20.03 19.72
C GLY A 1001 25.38 18.74 20.53
N SER A 1002 25.89 18.80 21.76
CA SER A 1002 26.18 20.04 22.50
C SER A 1002 27.33 20.85 21.90
N LEU A 1003 27.13 22.16 21.77
CA LEU A 1003 28.17 23.11 21.39
C LEU A 1003 28.91 23.57 22.67
N GLU A 1004 30.23 23.42 22.68
CA GLU A 1004 31.07 23.21 23.88
C GLU A 1004 31.01 24.31 24.96
N SER A 1005 31.46 23.93 26.16
CA SER A 1005 31.74 24.82 27.29
C SER A 1005 33.03 25.62 27.09
N HIS A 1006 33.23 26.69 27.86
CA HIS A 1006 34.46 27.53 27.94
C HIS A 1006 34.61 28.68 26.93
N GLY A 1007 33.53 29.14 26.30
CA GLY A 1007 33.53 30.40 25.54
C GLY A 1007 34.19 30.29 24.16
N ALA A 1008 34.39 29.07 23.65
CA ALA A 1008 34.76 28.83 22.26
C ALA A 1008 33.71 29.42 21.30
N TYR A 1009 34.15 29.71 20.07
CA TYR A 1009 33.26 30.16 19.00
C TYR A 1009 32.70 28.93 18.27
N GLU A 1010 31.40 28.70 18.43
CA GLU A 1010 30.71 27.53 17.93
C GLU A 1010 29.79 27.92 16.77
N ALA A 1011 29.93 27.27 15.62
CA ALA A 1011 29.16 27.61 14.42
C ALA A 1011 28.57 26.37 13.75
N VAL A 1012 27.24 26.34 13.62
CA VAL A 1012 26.50 25.35 12.83
C VAL A 1012 25.44 26.08 12.00
N GLY A 1013 25.25 25.67 10.74
CA GLY A 1013 24.10 26.18 10.01
C GLY A 1013 23.76 25.48 8.70
N ASN A 1014 22.60 25.81 8.16
CA ASN A 1014 22.03 25.18 6.96
C ASN A 1014 21.85 23.67 7.16
N ILE A 1015 21.03 23.30 8.14
CA ILE A 1015 20.70 21.90 8.43
C ILE A 1015 19.25 21.66 8.01
N TYR A 1016 19.03 20.62 7.20
CA TYR A 1016 17.71 20.23 6.73
C TYR A 1016 17.45 18.78 7.12
N VAL A 1017 16.38 18.54 7.88
CA VAL A 1017 15.93 17.21 8.31
C VAL A 1017 14.51 16.99 7.80
N LYS A 1018 14.29 15.97 6.98
CA LYS A 1018 12.98 15.69 6.37
C LYS A 1018 12.55 14.23 6.48
N GLY A 1019 11.25 13.97 6.61
CA GLY A 1019 10.65 12.65 6.38
C GLY A 1019 11.14 11.58 7.37
N SER A 1020 11.60 12.00 8.55
CA SER A 1020 12.24 11.13 9.53
C SER A 1020 11.28 10.75 10.65
N SER A 1021 11.52 9.60 11.27
CA SER A 1021 10.69 9.09 12.36
C SER A 1021 11.48 8.92 13.66
N PHE A 1022 10.84 9.24 14.78
CA PHE A 1022 11.38 9.08 16.13
C PHE A 1022 10.52 8.09 16.91
N ASN A 1023 11.04 6.88 17.11
CA ASN A 1023 10.32 5.76 17.72
C ASN A 1023 10.91 5.39 19.10
N ARG A 1024 10.15 5.66 20.17
CA ARG A 1024 10.56 5.43 21.56
C ARG A 1024 11.90 6.07 21.91
N THR A 1025 12.23 7.18 21.26
CA THR A 1025 13.42 7.96 21.57
C THR A 1025 13.21 8.82 22.82
N GLN A 1026 14.30 9.19 23.49
CA GLN A 1026 14.27 10.19 24.55
C GLN A 1026 13.92 11.58 23.99
N ASN A 1027 14.40 11.93 22.81
CA ASN A 1027 14.09 13.22 22.18
C ASN A 1027 13.82 13.04 20.68
N GLY A 1028 13.15 14.01 20.06
CA GLY A 1028 12.98 14.08 18.61
C GLY A 1028 14.02 14.98 17.98
N ALA A 1029 13.60 16.19 17.61
CA ALA A 1029 14.44 17.25 17.09
C ALA A 1029 15.01 18.10 18.22
N ARG A 1030 16.33 18.10 18.41
CA ARG A 1030 16.99 18.69 19.58
C ARG A 1030 18.11 19.65 19.20
N ILE A 1031 18.18 20.79 19.87
CA ILE A 1031 19.28 21.76 19.79
C ILE A 1031 19.79 22.01 21.21
N ARG A 1032 21.08 21.75 21.47
CA ARG A 1032 21.72 21.90 22.79
C ARG A 1032 22.93 22.82 22.72
N THR A 1033 22.94 23.86 23.56
CA THR A 1033 24.07 24.78 23.66
C THR A 1033 24.43 25.02 25.13
N TRP A 1034 25.69 25.31 25.42
CA TRP A 1034 26.14 25.65 26.76
C TRP A 1034 25.95 27.14 27.11
N PRO A 1035 25.67 27.47 28.38
CA PRO A 1035 25.68 28.85 28.84
C PRO A 1035 27.12 29.39 28.85
N GLY A 1036 27.28 30.65 28.46
CA GLY A 1036 28.58 31.31 28.26
C GLY A 1036 29.21 31.10 26.89
N GLY A 1037 28.59 30.28 26.00
CA GLY A 1037 29.07 30.04 24.64
C GLY A 1037 28.92 31.23 23.70
N SER A 1038 29.73 31.27 22.64
CA SER A 1038 29.71 32.30 21.59
C SER A 1038 29.56 31.67 20.20
N GLY A 1039 29.09 32.43 19.21
CA GLY A 1039 28.87 31.93 17.84
C GLY A 1039 27.39 31.79 17.47
N TYR A 1040 27.05 30.86 16.58
CA TYR A 1040 25.68 30.71 16.06
C TYR A 1040 25.25 29.27 15.71
N VAL A 1041 23.95 29.03 15.85
CA VAL A 1041 23.18 27.95 15.21
C VAL A 1041 22.11 28.62 14.35
N LYS A 1042 22.20 28.51 13.02
CA LYS A 1042 21.28 29.23 12.13
C LYS A 1042 20.76 28.39 10.97
N ASN A 1043 19.55 28.70 10.50
CA ASN A 1043 18.94 28.07 9.32
C ASN A 1043 18.81 26.55 9.50
N ILE A 1044 17.99 26.15 10.46
CA ILE A 1044 17.72 24.74 10.77
C ILE A 1044 16.26 24.45 10.43
N THR A 1045 15.99 23.41 9.67
CA THR A 1045 14.62 22.99 9.37
C THR A 1045 14.44 21.52 9.69
N PHE A 1046 13.42 21.22 10.49
CA PHE A 1046 12.87 19.89 10.65
C PHE A 1046 11.48 19.86 10.01
N GLU A 1047 11.25 18.98 9.05
CA GLU A 1047 10.06 18.92 8.22
C GLU A 1047 9.54 17.48 8.11
N ASP A 1048 8.22 17.29 8.08
CA ASP A 1048 7.56 15.99 7.89
C ASP A 1048 8.08 14.91 8.86
N ILE A 1049 7.91 15.15 10.17
CA ILE A 1049 8.45 14.31 11.24
C ILE A 1049 7.36 13.46 11.87
N THR A 1050 7.58 12.14 11.92
CA THR A 1050 6.66 11.19 12.58
C THR A 1050 7.14 10.80 13.97
N LEU A 1051 6.26 10.86 14.98
CA LEU A 1051 6.58 10.60 16.38
C LEU A 1051 5.82 9.38 16.91
N THR A 1052 6.54 8.38 17.43
CA THR A 1052 5.95 7.25 18.16
C THR A 1052 6.51 7.18 19.57
N ALA A 1053 5.75 7.68 20.54
CA ALA A 1053 6.14 7.70 21.95
C ALA A 1053 7.54 8.31 22.22
N ALA A 1054 7.93 9.32 21.44
CA ALA A 1054 9.15 10.09 21.69
C ALA A 1054 8.97 10.91 22.97
N LYS A 1055 9.90 10.82 23.94
CA LYS A 1055 9.68 11.42 25.27
C LYS A 1055 9.63 12.95 25.20
N ASN A 1056 10.55 13.59 24.48
CA ASN A 1056 10.64 15.04 24.30
C ASN A 1056 10.79 15.40 22.79
N PRO A 1057 9.69 15.53 22.03
CA PRO A 1057 9.72 15.68 20.58
C PRO A 1057 10.49 16.88 20.03
N ILE A 1058 10.31 18.07 20.57
CA ILE A 1058 10.95 19.31 20.08
C ILE A 1058 11.67 19.98 21.25
N ILE A 1059 12.98 20.19 21.14
CA ILE A 1059 13.79 20.80 22.19
C ILE A 1059 14.77 21.82 21.61
N ILE A 1060 14.79 23.00 22.21
CA ILE A 1060 15.94 23.91 22.23
C ILE A 1060 16.29 24.14 23.70
N ASP A 1061 17.48 23.73 24.12
CA ASP A 1061 17.96 23.98 25.47
C ASP A 1061 19.35 24.62 25.45
N GLN A 1062 19.42 25.87 25.90
CA GLN A 1062 20.67 26.63 25.99
C GLN A 1062 21.36 26.51 27.36
N PHE A 1063 20.86 25.62 28.22
CA PHE A 1063 21.36 25.40 29.57
C PHE A 1063 21.72 23.92 29.81
N ASP A 1064 22.22 23.25 28.77
CA ASP A 1064 22.66 21.85 28.80
C ASP A 1064 23.94 21.68 29.64
N CYS A 1065 23.84 21.88 30.95
CA CYS A 1065 24.93 21.71 31.90
C CYS A 1065 24.46 21.24 33.27
N ASP A 1066 25.18 20.27 33.84
CA ASP A 1066 24.91 19.75 35.17
C ASP A 1066 25.44 20.67 36.27
N ASP A 1067 24.78 20.69 37.43
CA ASP A 1067 25.20 21.44 38.64
C ASP A 1067 26.64 21.10 39.08
N LYS A 1068 27.14 19.90 38.74
CA LYS A 1068 28.53 19.48 38.98
C LYS A 1068 29.58 20.27 38.19
N HIS A 1069 29.19 20.90 37.08
CA HIS A 1069 30.08 21.63 36.17
C HIS A 1069 30.04 23.17 36.38
N GLY A 1070 29.50 23.63 37.52
CA GLY A 1070 29.63 25.03 37.94
C GLY A 1070 28.73 26.03 37.21
N CYS A 1071 27.60 25.57 36.67
CA CYS A 1071 26.59 26.42 36.05
C CYS A 1071 25.79 27.25 37.07
N THR A 1072 26.45 28.17 37.78
CA THR A 1072 25.84 28.97 38.85
C THR A 1072 25.06 30.19 38.34
N ASN A 1073 25.18 30.55 37.06
CA ASN A 1073 24.61 31.79 36.52
C ASN A 1073 23.79 31.56 35.24
N LYS A 1074 22.48 31.28 35.41
CA LYS A 1074 21.49 31.12 34.32
C LYS A 1074 21.21 32.41 33.53
N THR A 1075 21.93 33.49 33.83
CA THR A 1075 21.87 34.81 33.19
C THR A 1075 22.97 35.04 32.15
N LEU A 1076 23.84 34.06 31.87
CA LEU A 1076 24.91 34.19 30.87
C LEU A 1076 24.37 34.16 29.43
N SER A 1077 25.08 34.84 28.52
CA SER A 1077 24.85 34.74 27.07
C SER A 1077 25.11 33.30 26.60
N ALA A 1078 24.38 32.85 25.59
CA ALA A 1078 24.64 31.56 24.93
C ALA A 1078 24.80 31.77 23.41
N VAL A 1079 25.24 30.73 22.71
CA VAL A 1079 25.32 30.67 21.24
C VAL A 1079 24.03 31.21 20.62
N SER A 1080 24.12 32.06 19.62
CA SER A 1080 22.94 32.67 19.00
C SER A 1080 22.15 31.63 18.21
N VAL A 1081 20.87 31.40 18.53
CA VAL A 1081 20.01 30.46 17.80
C VAL A 1081 19.00 31.25 16.97
N SER A 1082 19.01 31.09 15.64
CA SER A 1082 18.11 31.81 14.75
C SER A 1082 17.62 31.04 13.53
N ASN A 1083 16.45 31.41 13.00
CA ASN A 1083 15.86 30.80 11.80
C ASN A 1083 15.71 29.28 11.93
N VAL A 1084 15.03 28.83 12.98
CA VAL A 1084 14.74 27.41 13.21
C VAL A 1084 13.28 27.15 12.89
N ARG A 1085 13.01 26.16 12.04
CA ARG A 1085 11.66 25.80 11.60
C ARG A 1085 11.35 24.36 11.98
N TYR A 1086 10.21 24.15 12.62
CA TYR A 1086 9.62 22.85 12.92
C TYR A 1086 8.28 22.76 12.21
N ILE A 1087 8.19 21.92 11.17
CA ILE A 1087 7.06 21.87 10.24
C ILE A 1087 6.56 20.43 10.13
N GLY A 1088 5.24 20.21 10.23
CA GLY A 1088 4.66 18.89 9.92
C GLY A 1088 5.06 17.80 10.92
N PHE A 1089 4.99 18.09 12.22
CA PHE A 1089 5.26 17.10 13.27
C PHE A 1089 3.96 16.38 13.65
N GLU A 1090 3.89 15.07 13.47
CA GLU A 1090 2.69 14.27 13.75
C GLU A 1090 3.00 13.07 14.64
N GLY A 1091 2.15 12.82 15.65
CA GLY A 1091 2.17 11.56 16.42
C GLY A 1091 2.07 11.74 17.92
N THR A 1092 2.88 10.98 18.68
CA THR A 1092 2.71 10.81 20.13
C THR A 1092 3.95 11.12 20.98
N CYS A 1093 3.75 11.81 22.09
CA CYS A 1093 4.75 12.19 23.10
C CYS A 1093 4.67 11.29 24.34
N GLY A 1094 5.82 10.78 24.81
CA GLY A 1094 5.93 9.87 25.96
C GLY A 1094 5.82 10.54 27.34
N ASN A 1095 6.42 11.73 27.54
CA ASN A 1095 6.54 12.37 28.86
C ASN A 1095 5.57 13.53 29.11
N GLY A 1096 4.72 13.88 28.14
CA GLY A 1096 3.74 14.98 28.27
C GLY A 1096 4.29 16.36 27.88
N GLU A 1097 5.56 16.64 28.13
CA GLU A 1097 6.21 17.87 27.65
C GLU A 1097 6.61 17.71 26.17
N ALA A 1098 5.79 18.22 25.25
CA ALA A 1098 5.98 18.01 23.81
C ALA A 1098 7.00 18.97 23.18
N ILE A 1099 7.04 20.21 23.67
CA ILE A 1099 7.87 21.30 23.12
C ILE A 1099 8.58 22.01 24.27
N VAL A 1100 9.91 22.08 24.20
CA VAL A 1100 10.75 22.80 25.16
C VAL A 1100 11.57 23.84 24.41
N LEU A 1101 11.35 25.12 24.67
CA LEU A 1101 12.15 26.23 24.15
C LEU A 1101 12.75 27.00 25.32
N ASN A 1102 13.95 26.61 25.75
CA ASN A 1102 14.64 27.17 26.91
C ASN A 1102 15.85 28.00 26.46
N CYS A 1103 15.59 29.27 26.08
CA CYS A 1103 16.60 30.16 25.53
C CYS A 1103 17.16 31.14 26.58
N SER A 1104 18.41 31.56 26.37
CA SER A 1104 19.10 32.57 27.19
C SER A 1104 18.33 33.89 27.19
N GLN A 1105 18.30 34.56 28.34
CA GLN A 1105 17.69 35.88 28.46
C GLN A 1105 18.47 36.96 27.70
N ILE A 1106 19.78 36.79 27.52
CA ILE A 1106 20.66 37.79 26.87
C ILE A 1106 20.60 37.66 25.34
N SER A 1107 20.90 36.48 24.80
CA SER A 1107 20.91 36.28 23.35
C SER A 1107 19.52 35.99 22.78
N GLY A 1108 18.71 35.19 23.50
CA GLY A 1108 17.38 34.74 23.06
C GLY A 1108 17.42 33.89 21.78
N CYS A 1109 16.36 33.14 21.53
CA CYS A 1109 16.18 32.48 20.24
C CYS A 1109 15.33 33.35 19.31
N GLN A 1110 15.77 33.57 18.07
CA GLN A 1110 15.11 34.47 17.12
C GLN A 1110 14.54 33.72 15.92
N ASN A 1111 13.41 34.19 15.41
CA ASN A 1111 12.75 33.63 14.22
C ASN A 1111 12.52 32.11 14.31
N ILE A 1112 11.94 31.67 15.42
CA ILE A 1112 11.52 30.29 15.63
C ILE A 1112 10.11 30.09 15.05
N VAL A 1113 9.98 29.18 14.08
CA VAL A 1113 8.72 28.89 13.41
C VAL A 1113 8.27 27.49 13.78
N ILE A 1114 7.04 27.39 14.29
CA ILE A 1114 6.35 26.11 14.56
C ILE A 1114 5.07 26.12 13.75
N GLU A 1115 4.92 25.16 12.85
CA GLU A 1115 3.83 25.12 11.88
C GLU A 1115 3.35 23.68 11.64
N HIS A 1116 2.03 23.46 11.56
CA HIS A 1116 1.45 22.14 11.32
C HIS A 1116 1.97 21.07 12.32
N VAL A 1117 1.88 21.36 13.62
CA VAL A 1117 2.36 20.46 14.69
C VAL A 1117 1.17 19.85 15.44
N ASN A 1118 0.98 18.55 15.26
CA ASN A 1118 -0.07 17.75 15.90
C ASN A 1118 0.53 16.63 16.75
N ILE A 1119 0.81 16.95 18.02
CA ILE A 1119 1.40 16.02 18.99
C ILE A 1119 0.37 15.70 20.06
N THR A 1120 0.14 14.40 20.30
CA THR A 1120 -0.77 13.92 21.35
C THR A 1120 -0.01 13.12 22.39
N SER A 1121 -0.62 12.79 23.54
CA SER A 1121 0.07 11.94 24.52
C SER A 1121 0.04 10.49 24.09
N ALA A 1122 1.15 9.78 24.24
CA ALA A 1122 1.21 8.33 24.12
C ALA A 1122 0.45 7.62 25.25
N VAL A 1123 0.14 8.33 26.34
CA VAL A 1123 -0.59 7.82 27.50
C VAL A 1123 -2.06 8.26 27.41
N PRO A 1124 -3.02 7.32 27.32
CA PRO A 1124 -4.45 7.66 27.24
C PRO A 1124 -4.91 8.60 28.36
N GLY A 1125 -5.65 9.65 28.00
CA GLY A 1125 -6.22 10.62 28.94
C GLY A 1125 -5.24 11.69 29.45
N LYS A 1126 -3.93 11.61 29.14
CA LYS A 1126 -2.99 12.69 29.46
C LYS A 1126 -2.95 13.72 28.32
N LYS A 1127 -2.78 14.99 28.70
CA LYS A 1127 -2.54 16.09 27.75
C LYS A 1127 -1.05 16.35 27.60
N VAL A 1128 -0.67 16.90 26.46
CA VAL A 1128 0.68 17.42 26.23
C VAL A 1128 0.73 18.92 26.47
N TYR A 1129 1.90 19.45 26.80
CA TYR A 1129 2.13 20.88 27.01
C TYR A 1129 3.47 21.33 26.43
N ALA A 1130 3.67 22.64 26.36
CA ALA A 1130 4.91 23.27 25.95
C ALA A 1130 5.47 24.21 27.02
N THR A 1131 6.78 24.26 27.14
CA THR A 1131 7.51 25.26 27.93
C THR A 1131 8.26 26.18 26.99
N CYS A 1132 8.12 27.50 27.18
CA CYS A 1132 8.88 28.46 26.41
C CYS A 1132 9.41 29.62 27.24
N LYS A 1133 10.70 29.94 27.06
CA LYS A 1133 11.43 31.04 27.70
C LYS A 1133 12.33 31.72 26.66
N HIS A 1134 12.20 33.06 26.54
CA HIS A 1134 13.05 33.93 25.72
C HIS A 1134 13.22 33.53 24.24
N ALA A 1135 12.23 32.84 23.66
CA ALA A 1135 12.16 32.60 22.22
C ALA A 1135 11.17 33.57 21.55
N LYS A 1136 11.49 34.01 20.33
CA LYS A 1136 10.65 34.89 19.51
C LYS A 1136 10.41 34.27 18.13
N GLY A 1137 9.16 34.33 17.67
CA GLY A 1137 8.78 33.82 16.36
C GLY A 1137 7.28 33.59 16.24
N THR A 1138 6.88 32.62 15.41
CA THR A 1138 5.48 32.34 15.04
C THR A 1138 5.10 30.90 15.32
N CYS A 1139 3.85 30.70 15.74
CA CYS A 1139 3.25 29.38 15.93
C CYS A 1139 1.89 29.37 15.24
N THR A 1140 1.71 28.49 14.26
CA THR A 1140 0.48 28.36 13.44
C THR A 1140 0.06 26.90 13.34
N ASP A 1141 -1.25 26.64 13.28
CA ASP A 1141 -1.83 25.30 13.13
C ASP A 1141 -1.18 24.23 14.02
N THR A 1142 -1.15 24.50 15.32
CA THR A 1142 -0.49 23.64 16.31
C THR A 1142 -1.45 23.32 17.46
N ASN A 1143 -1.58 22.05 17.81
CA ASN A 1143 -2.47 21.60 18.89
C ASN A 1143 -1.87 21.78 20.31
N VAL A 1144 -0.57 22.07 20.40
CA VAL A 1144 0.17 22.34 21.64
C VAL A 1144 0.39 23.85 21.82
N PRO A 1145 -0.26 24.53 22.79
CA PRO A 1145 -0.08 25.97 22.96
C PRO A 1145 1.34 26.36 23.37
N VAL A 1146 2.01 27.24 22.59
CA VAL A 1146 3.36 27.77 22.90
C VAL A 1146 3.28 29.25 23.28
N SER A 1147 3.42 29.57 24.56
CA SER A 1147 3.03 30.88 25.13
C SER A 1147 3.85 32.09 24.67
N CYS A 1148 5.11 31.90 24.28
CA CYS A 1148 6.03 32.98 23.92
C CYS A 1148 6.00 33.37 22.42
N LEU A 1149 5.35 32.57 21.56
CA LEU A 1149 5.32 32.75 20.10
C LEU A 1149 4.01 33.41 19.65
N LYS A 1150 4.07 34.24 18.62
CA LYS A 1150 2.91 34.94 18.05
C LYS A 1150 2.05 33.98 17.21
N GLY A 1151 0.73 34.14 17.23
CA GLY A 1151 -0.21 33.29 16.46
C GLY A 1151 -0.77 32.08 17.24
N ASN A 1152 -0.39 31.93 18.51
CA ASN A 1152 -0.95 30.91 19.39
C ASN A 1152 -2.48 31.13 19.57
N PRO A 1153 -3.33 30.11 19.39
CA PRO A 1153 -4.79 30.23 19.56
C PRO A 1153 -5.23 30.74 20.94
N ASN A 1154 -4.34 30.73 21.94
CA ASN A 1154 -4.58 31.28 23.28
C ASN A 1154 -3.89 32.63 23.56
N SER A 1155 -3.31 33.32 22.58
CA SER A 1155 -2.79 34.68 22.80
C SER A 1155 -3.94 35.70 22.80
N ILE A 1156 -4.63 35.81 23.94
CA ILE A 1156 -5.34 37.04 24.27
C ILE A 1156 -4.26 38.12 24.44
N ALA A 1157 -4.30 39.14 23.60
CA ALA A 1157 -3.41 40.30 23.70
C ALA A 1157 -3.55 40.97 25.09
N PRO A 1158 -2.49 41.58 25.63
CA PRO A 1158 -2.54 42.30 26.90
C PRO A 1158 -3.53 43.48 26.87
#